data_AF-A0A8T3T0W7-F1
#
_entry.id   AF-A0A8T3T0W7-F1
#
_cell.length_a   1.000
_cell.length_b   1.000
_cell.length_c   1.000
_cell.angle_alpha   90.00
_cell.angle_beta   90.00
_cell.angle_gamma   90.00
#
_symmetry.space_group_name_H-M   'P 1'
#
loop_
_entity.id
_entity.type
_entity.pdbx_description
1 polymer ?
#
loop_
_entity_poly.entity_id
_entity_poly.type
_entity_poly.pdbx_seq_one_letter_code
_entity_poly.pdbx_strand_id
1 'polypeptide(L)'
;MRPTGFPVAVQTELQRLGPGRIVVVGGPAAVADTVLDQLRAATGASVTRTFGADRYATSAAISAEAFPFASKVHLATGLSFADAVAGVPAAAAARGPLLLTTRVAVPSPTFTELRRLLPSEVVLLGGESAVSSAVVPSIQLATWEPATALERVGPHSFRSDGHTLQALPADMLAFEGTSLVEIYGTRDATGAVQFLHTDGQWYDHPVGQAQYVVNMLRNYRISPDPEYLRLAIANAERLLARAVRHQGAIFFPYGFDFVLHGRGTMRAPWYSGMAQGIALSGFVRLYQVTSDARWLQAAHETFASFTVARQDGNPWVAVVENDLLWLELYPWLPLDHTYNGHNFASFGLYDYWRLTDSADAEQLLIGAITTTERFVNIARVPGGVSNYCLAQSCLDRRVRNPDYHLSVIGQFIQLYRYTRNETFGRLADAFTADYPNFRSGGTVAFQAGTHTASQFDTYGTRTDGTTAAVGASSASYAQRTVPYGWIAPGNGIWFYMTDGPFAGQWIRESPSAVARGFVDRLEYYWPRPVAVTDGQHTGYRLAPDGTITETNTVTSAAGTWEYTASARINGQPAVSVSSGPLAGYWLAVDGLAGSGPTAAGAVLTTASTGEVQMSAAARVAAPPEPPFDPLLPPLLPGQQELGPVDGP
;
A
#
# COMPACT_ATOMS: atom_id res chain seq x y z
N MET A 1 12.81 24.38 -40.03
CA MET A 1 12.69 25.58 -40.90
C MET A 1 12.19 26.74 -40.07
N ARG A 2 12.76 27.94 -40.25
CA ARG A 2 12.31 29.17 -39.58
C ARG A 2 11.18 29.80 -40.41
N PRO A 3 10.06 30.27 -39.83
CA PRO A 3 9.04 30.96 -40.61
C PRO A 3 9.60 32.31 -41.08
N THR A 4 9.80 32.46 -42.39
CA THR A 4 10.09 33.75 -43.05
C THR A 4 8.82 34.45 -43.54
N GLY A 5 7.68 33.77 -43.40
CA GLY A 5 6.34 34.29 -43.59
C GLY A 5 5.28 33.43 -42.88
N PHE A 6 4.02 33.85 -42.95
CA PHE A 6 2.89 33.16 -42.33
C PHE A 6 1.99 32.47 -43.38
N PRO A 7 1.32 31.35 -43.02
CA PRO A 7 0.42 30.63 -43.92
C PRO A 7 -0.76 31.49 -44.41
N VAL A 8 -1.32 31.14 -45.58
CA VAL A 8 -2.54 31.79 -46.13
C VAL A 8 -3.69 31.78 -45.12
N ALA A 9 -3.84 30.70 -44.34
CA ALA A 9 -4.88 30.63 -43.29
C ALA A 9 -4.73 31.75 -42.24
N VAL A 10 -3.49 32.10 -41.85
CA VAL A 10 -3.23 33.23 -40.94
C VAL A 10 -3.57 34.55 -41.63
N GLN A 11 -3.25 34.69 -42.92
CA GLN A 11 -3.62 35.88 -43.70
C GLN A 11 -5.14 36.08 -43.76
N THR A 12 -5.89 35.04 -44.08
CA THR A 12 -7.36 35.06 -44.13
C THR A 12 -7.93 35.45 -42.77
N GLU A 13 -7.38 34.90 -41.68
CA GLU A 13 -7.86 35.21 -40.34
C GLU A 13 -7.54 36.65 -39.92
N LEU A 14 -6.37 37.17 -40.28
CA LEU A 14 -6.02 38.58 -40.04
C LEU A 14 -6.95 39.54 -40.80
N GLN A 15 -7.29 39.22 -42.05
CA GLN A 15 -8.25 39.98 -42.83
C GLN A 15 -9.65 39.94 -42.21
N ARG A 16 -10.07 38.77 -41.73
CA ARG A 16 -11.37 38.57 -41.07
C ARG A 16 -11.46 39.34 -39.75
N LEU A 17 -10.40 39.31 -38.94
CA LEU A 17 -10.36 39.96 -37.63
C LEU A 17 -10.15 41.48 -37.70
N GLY A 18 -9.43 41.97 -38.72
CA GLY A 18 -9.08 43.38 -38.86
C GLY A 18 -8.43 44.00 -37.61
N PRO A 19 -7.35 43.41 -37.06
CA PRO A 19 -6.82 43.83 -35.77
C PRO A 19 -6.16 45.22 -35.84
N GLY A 20 -6.44 46.09 -34.87
CA GLY A 20 -5.74 47.38 -34.73
C GLY A 20 -4.34 47.27 -34.12
N ARG A 21 -4.05 46.16 -33.42
CA ARG A 21 -2.77 45.86 -32.77
C ARG A 21 -2.45 44.37 -32.91
N ILE A 22 -1.21 44.06 -33.24
CA ILE A 22 -0.68 42.70 -33.31
C ILE A 22 0.57 42.63 -32.42
N VAL A 23 0.61 41.65 -31.51
CA VAL A 23 1.78 41.37 -30.68
C VAL A 23 2.38 40.05 -31.15
N VAL A 24 3.63 40.10 -31.62
CA VAL A 24 4.40 38.92 -32.00
C VAL A 24 5.20 38.45 -30.81
N VAL A 25 4.92 37.22 -30.34
CA VAL A 25 5.62 36.62 -29.20
C VAL A 25 6.79 35.76 -29.68
N GLY A 26 7.96 35.96 -29.08
CA GLY A 26 9.18 35.21 -29.37
C GLY A 26 10.22 36.03 -30.14
N GLY A 27 11.49 35.68 -29.96
CA GLY A 27 12.61 36.43 -30.56
C GLY A 27 12.81 36.18 -32.07
N PRO A 28 13.72 36.92 -32.72
CA PRO A 28 14.01 36.79 -34.15
C PRO A 28 14.42 35.38 -34.59
N ALA A 29 14.99 34.57 -33.68
CA ALA A 29 15.34 33.17 -33.94
C ALA A 29 14.11 32.25 -34.07
N ALA A 30 12.98 32.61 -33.43
CA ALA A 30 11.72 31.86 -33.47
C ALA A 30 10.79 32.37 -34.57
N VAL A 31 10.67 33.70 -34.69
CA VAL A 31 9.85 34.38 -35.71
C VAL A 31 10.69 35.48 -36.34
N ALA A 32 11.06 35.35 -37.61
CA ALA A 32 11.92 36.30 -38.30
C ALA A 32 11.30 37.71 -38.38
N ASP A 33 12.11 38.75 -38.44
CA ASP A 33 11.62 40.14 -38.54
C ASP A 33 10.83 40.40 -39.83
N THR A 34 11.14 39.65 -40.90
CA THR A 34 10.37 39.69 -42.16
C THR A 34 8.89 39.37 -41.97
N VAL A 35 8.54 38.57 -40.96
CA VAL A 35 7.14 38.25 -40.62
C VAL A 35 6.43 39.51 -40.08
N LEU A 36 7.10 40.33 -39.28
CA LEU A 36 6.51 41.55 -38.73
C LEU A 36 6.26 42.58 -39.84
N ASP A 37 7.18 42.71 -40.78
CA ASP A 37 7.02 43.60 -41.93
C ASP A 37 5.87 43.15 -42.82
N GLN A 38 5.72 41.84 -43.04
CA GLN A 38 4.57 41.27 -43.75
C GLN A 38 3.26 41.52 -43.01
N LEU A 39 3.23 41.39 -41.68
CA LEU A 39 2.03 41.66 -40.87
C LEU A 39 1.62 43.14 -40.98
N ARG A 40 2.59 44.07 -40.88
CA ARG A 40 2.34 45.51 -41.06
C ARG A 40 1.78 45.81 -42.45
N ALA A 41 2.41 45.27 -43.49
CA ALA A 41 1.97 45.48 -44.87
C ALA A 41 0.58 44.88 -45.14
N ALA A 42 0.26 43.72 -44.56
CA ALA A 42 -1.00 43.02 -44.81
C ALA A 42 -2.20 43.64 -44.06
N THR A 43 -1.98 44.32 -42.94
CA THR A 43 -3.08 44.74 -42.03
C THR A 43 -3.13 46.24 -41.75
N GLY A 44 -2.01 46.96 -41.91
CA GLY A 44 -1.88 48.34 -41.42
C GLY A 44 -1.88 48.50 -39.90
N ALA A 45 -1.87 47.39 -39.14
CA ALA A 45 -1.92 47.39 -37.69
C ALA A 45 -0.61 47.85 -37.04
N SER A 46 -0.68 48.28 -35.77
CA SER A 46 0.51 48.45 -34.94
C SER A 46 1.08 47.07 -34.57
N VAL A 47 2.29 46.75 -35.06
CA VAL A 47 2.95 45.45 -34.83
C VAL A 47 4.14 45.62 -33.89
N THR A 48 4.03 45.04 -32.69
CA THR A 48 5.09 45.01 -31.66
C THR A 48 5.59 43.58 -31.43
N ARG A 49 6.79 43.45 -30.86
CA ARG A 49 7.38 42.15 -30.48
C ARG A 49 7.63 42.10 -28.98
N THR A 50 7.30 40.96 -28.36
CA THR A 50 7.57 40.67 -26.95
C THR A 50 8.41 39.40 -26.86
N PHE A 51 9.63 39.53 -26.33
CA PHE A 51 10.58 38.42 -26.24
C PHE A 51 11.66 38.67 -25.18
N GLY A 52 12.33 37.60 -24.77
CA GLY A 52 13.57 37.65 -23.99
C GLY A 52 14.67 36.76 -24.59
N ALA A 53 15.80 36.70 -23.91
CA ALA A 53 16.97 35.93 -24.36
C ALA A 53 16.71 34.41 -24.46
N ASP A 54 15.79 33.89 -23.66
CA ASP A 54 15.36 32.50 -23.67
C ASP A 54 13.84 32.39 -23.40
N ARG A 55 13.34 31.16 -23.23
CA ARG A 55 11.92 30.88 -22.94
C ARG A 55 11.47 31.43 -21.59
N TYR A 56 12.35 31.45 -20.60
CA TYR A 56 12.06 31.94 -19.25
C TYR A 56 11.93 33.46 -19.27
N ALA A 57 12.90 34.16 -19.87
CA ALA A 57 12.87 35.60 -20.05
C ALA A 57 11.72 36.05 -20.96
N THR A 58 11.36 35.27 -21.97
CA THR A 58 10.16 35.54 -22.79
C THR A 58 8.88 35.42 -21.96
N SER A 59 8.72 34.38 -21.13
CA SER A 59 7.55 34.25 -20.23
C SER A 59 7.45 35.40 -19.22
N ALA A 60 8.59 35.83 -18.67
CA ALA A 60 8.65 36.99 -17.78
C ALA A 60 8.29 38.30 -18.49
N ALA A 61 8.75 38.50 -19.74
CA ALA A 61 8.42 39.70 -20.52
C ALA A 61 6.91 39.76 -20.86
N ILE A 62 6.30 38.64 -21.21
CA ILE A 62 4.85 38.55 -21.44
C ILE A 62 4.09 38.89 -20.15
N SER A 63 4.54 38.35 -19.01
CA SER A 63 3.95 38.65 -17.71
C SER A 63 4.04 40.14 -17.37
N ALA A 64 5.21 40.76 -17.55
CA ALA A 64 5.42 42.17 -17.30
C ALA A 64 4.55 43.09 -18.17
N GLU A 65 4.26 42.69 -19.41
CA GLU A 65 3.41 43.46 -20.32
C GLU A 65 1.92 43.32 -19.98
N ALA A 66 1.47 42.13 -19.59
CA ALA A 66 0.05 41.82 -19.39
C ALA A 66 -0.44 42.02 -17.94
N PHE A 67 0.46 41.89 -16.95
CA PHE A 67 0.09 41.84 -15.53
C PHE A 67 0.89 42.85 -14.71
N PRO A 68 0.33 44.04 -14.42
CA PRO A 68 0.99 44.98 -13.52
C PRO A 68 1.14 44.43 -12.11
N PHE A 69 0.15 43.66 -11.64
CA PHE A 69 0.14 42.91 -10.38
C PHE A 69 -0.57 41.57 -10.57
N ALA A 70 -0.29 40.58 -9.71
CA ALA A 70 -1.02 39.31 -9.67
C ALA A 70 -0.95 38.70 -8.27
N SER A 71 -2.11 38.37 -7.69
CA SER A 71 -2.17 37.67 -6.39
C SER A 71 -1.82 36.19 -6.50
N LYS A 72 -2.01 35.59 -7.68
CA LYS A 72 -1.73 34.19 -7.98
C LYS A 72 -0.85 34.06 -9.23
N VAL A 73 0.22 33.27 -9.16
CA VAL A 73 1.11 32.97 -10.29
C VAL A 73 1.16 31.47 -10.51
N HIS A 74 1.10 31.04 -11.77
CA HIS A 74 1.24 29.62 -12.13
C HIS A 74 2.64 29.38 -12.68
N LEU A 75 3.30 28.33 -12.21
CA LEU A 75 4.68 28.00 -12.55
C LEU A 75 4.73 26.64 -13.23
N ALA A 76 5.14 26.60 -14.50
CA ALA A 76 5.29 25.34 -15.23
C ALA A 76 6.74 25.12 -15.66
N THR A 77 7.10 23.87 -15.96
CA THR A 77 8.42 23.59 -16.54
C THR A 77 8.55 24.23 -17.91
N GLY A 78 9.69 24.84 -18.19
CA GLY A 78 10.01 25.33 -19.52
C GLY A 78 10.49 24.22 -20.46
N LEU A 79 10.73 22.99 -19.99
CA LEU A 79 11.33 21.92 -20.79
C LEU A 79 10.31 21.11 -21.61
N SER A 80 9.05 21.07 -21.16
CA SER A 80 7.91 20.47 -21.86
C SER A 80 6.73 21.47 -21.85
N PHE A 81 5.66 21.19 -22.60
CA PHE A 81 4.55 22.14 -22.78
C PHE A 81 3.21 21.68 -22.21
N ALA A 82 3.05 20.39 -21.84
CA ALA A 82 1.75 19.81 -21.49
C ALA A 82 1.10 20.52 -20.29
N ASP A 83 1.83 20.64 -19.17
CA ASP A 83 1.34 21.30 -17.95
C ASP A 83 1.11 22.79 -18.18
N ALA A 84 1.98 23.45 -18.95
CA ALA A 84 1.82 24.85 -19.28
C ALA A 84 0.53 25.11 -20.08
N VAL A 85 0.27 24.29 -21.11
CA VAL A 85 -0.93 24.40 -21.95
C VAL A 85 -2.20 24.09 -21.17
N ALA A 86 -2.18 23.01 -20.37
CA ALA A 86 -3.32 22.63 -19.54
C ALA A 86 -3.60 23.63 -18.40
N GLY A 87 -2.56 24.32 -17.92
CA GLY A 87 -2.67 25.33 -16.87
C GLY A 87 -3.13 26.71 -17.32
N VAL A 88 -3.11 27.03 -18.63
CA VAL A 88 -3.53 28.35 -19.13
C VAL A 88 -4.95 28.73 -18.70
N PRO A 89 -5.98 27.85 -18.82
CA PRO A 89 -7.33 28.19 -18.37
C PRO A 89 -7.41 28.52 -16.87
N ALA A 90 -6.66 27.81 -16.02
CA ALA A 90 -6.59 28.08 -14.59
C ALA A 90 -5.91 29.43 -14.30
N ALA A 91 -4.78 29.71 -14.97
CA ALA A 91 -4.10 30.99 -14.88
C ALA A 91 -5.00 32.16 -15.33
N ALA A 92 -5.72 31.99 -16.44
CA ALA A 92 -6.67 32.97 -16.95
C ALA A 92 -7.84 33.19 -16.00
N ALA A 93 -8.43 32.13 -15.44
CA ALA A 93 -9.51 32.22 -14.45
C ALA A 93 -9.06 32.97 -13.18
N ALA A 94 -7.82 32.75 -12.75
CA ALA A 94 -7.20 33.46 -11.63
C ALA A 94 -6.73 34.89 -11.99
N ARG A 95 -6.85 35.32 -13.26
CA ARG A 95 -6.27 36.57 -13.79
C ARG A 95 -4.78 36.71 -13.45
N GLY A 96 -4.06 35.60 -13.44
CA GLY A 96 -2.64 35.52 -13.10
C GLY A 96 -1.77 35.09 -14.28
N PRO A 97 -0.46 35.41 -14.27
CA PRO A 97 0.46 34.97 -15.30
C PRO A 97 0.82 33.49 -15.13
N LEU A 98 1.25 32.89 -16.25
CA LEU A 98 1.97 31.63 -16.27
C LEU A 98 3.44 31.92 -16.57
N LEU A 99 4.30 31.64 -15.60
CA LEU A 99 5.75 31.76 -15.74
C LEU A 99 6.40 30.38 -15.91
N LEU A 100 7.56 30.35 -16.57
CA LEU A 100 8.30 29.12 -16.78
C LEU A 100 9.46 28.99 -15.80
N THR A 101 9.76 27.77 -15.37
CA THR A 101 10.91 27.42 -14.52
C THR A 101 11.66 26.20 -15.05
N THR A 102 12.84 25.89 -14.52
CA THR A 102 13.41 24.55 -14.72
C THR A 102 12.83 23.58 -13.70
N ARG A 103 13.13 22.28 -13.86
CA ARG A 103 12.74 21.28 -12.87
C ARG A 103 13.25 21.62 -11.47
N VAL A 104 14.54 21.95 -11.33
CA VAL A 104 15.20 22.00 -10.00
C VAL A 104 15.59 23.41 -9.54
N ALA A 105 15.42 24.43 -10.38
CA ALA A 105 15.81 25.79 -10.07
C ALA A 105 14.90 26.83 -10.74
N VAL A 106 14.64 27.94 -10.04
CA VAL A 106 13.96 29.12 -10.60
C VAL A 106 14.98 29.96 -11.38
N PRO A 107 14.86 30.10 -12.71
CA PRO A 107 15.74 30.94 -13.50
C PRO A 107 15.67 32.40 -13.06
N SER A 108 16.78 33.14 -13.19
CA SER A 108 16.86 34.55 -12.79
C SER A 108 15.74 35.43 -13.37
N PRO A 109 15.32 35.31 -14.64
CA PRO A 109 14.19 36.10 -15.16
C PRO A 109 12.88 35.82 -14.44
N THR A 110 12.59 34.55 -14.16
CA THR A 110 11.40 34.10 -13.43
C THR A 110 11.42 34.57 -11.98
N PHE A 111 12.58 34.47 -11.32
CA PHE A 111 12.79 34.95 -9.96
C PHE A 111 12.54 36.45 -9.85
N THR A 112 13.11 37.25 -10.76
CA THR A 112 12.91 38.70 -10.80
C THR A 112 11.44 39.06 -11.02
N GLU A 113 10.75 38.31 -11.88
CA GLU A 113 9.34 38.56 -12.16
C GLU A 113 8.43 38.19 -10.98
N LEU A 114 8.72 37.08 -10.27
CA LEU A 114 8.04 36.75 -9.01
C LEU A 114 8.23 37.86 -7.96
N ARG A 115 9.45 38.41 -7.84
CA ARG A 115 9.75 39.55 -6.96
C ARG A 115 9.01 40.83 -7.35
N ARG A 116 8.73 41.04 -8.63
CA ARG A 116 7.98 42.21 -9.12
C ARG A 116 6.49 42.07 -8.82
N LEU A 117 5.94 40.88 -9.02
CA LEU A 117 4.52 40.59 -8.84
C LEU A 117 4.12 40.46 -7.37
N LEU A 118 5.02 39.96 -6.52
CA LEU A 118 4.78 39.66 -5.10
C LEU A 118 3.47 38.88 -4.87
N PRO A 119 3.28 37.72 -5.51
CA PRO A 119 2.04 36.96 -5.37
C PRO A 119 1.86 36.41 -3.95
N SER A 120 0.63 36.42 -3.48
CA SER A 120 0.22 35.73 -2.24
C SER A 120 0.15 34.21 -2.41
N GLU A 121 0.06 33.73 -3.65
CA GLU A 121 -0.04 32.30 -3.95
C GLU A 121 0.74 31.93 -5.22
N VAL A 122 1.45 30.81 -5.18
CA VAL A 122 2.13 30.24 -6.34
C VAL A 122 1.66 28.81 -6.56
N VAL A 123 1.13 28.55 -7.76
CA VAL A 123 0.65 27.24 -8.18
C VAL A 123 1.70 26.56 -9.04
N LEU A 124 2.30 25.47 -8.58
CA LEU A 124 3.20 24.63 -9.36
C LEU A 124 2.38 23.71 -10.27
N LEU A 125 2.55 23.85 -11.57
CA LEU A 125 1.89 23.03 -12.57
C LEU A 125 2.76 21.81 -12.91
N GLY A 126 2.19 20.62 -12.71
CA GLY A 126 2.86 19.32 -12.89
C GLY A 126 3.46 18.75 -11.60
N GLY A 127 3.92 17.48 -11.67
CA GLY A 127 4.59 16.79 -10.56
C GLY A 127 6.06 17.18 -10.36
N GLU A 128 6.78 16.57 -9.41
CA GLU A 128 8.21 16.85 -9.16
C GLU A 128 9.13 16.52 -10.35
N SER A 129 8.69 15.67 -11.27
CA SER A 129 9.41 15.39 -12.52
C SER A 129 9.40 16.59 -13.47
N ALA A 130 8.36 17.43 -13.40
CA ALA A 130 8.25 18.67 -14.17
C ALA A 130 8.86 19.86 -13.41
N VAL A 131 8.42 20.08 -12.17
CA VAL A 131 8.87 21.17 -11.28
C VAL A 131 9.05 20.60 -9.88
N SER A 132 10.30 20.36 -9.45
CA SER A 132 10.60 19.78 -8.15
C SER A 132 10.61 20.81 -7.02
N SER A 133 10.36 20.36 -5.80
CA SER A 133 10.42 21.08 -4.53
C SER A 133 11.73 21.84 -4.29
N ALA A 134 12.80 21.50 -5.02
CA ALA A 134 14.03 22.28 -5.05
C ALA A 134 13.83 23.74 -5.50
N VAL A 135 12.75 24.06 -6.24
CA VAL A 135 12.43 25.46 -6.60
C VAL A 135 11.82 26.25 -5.43
N VAL A 136 11.20 25.57 -4.45
CA VAL A 136 10.40 26.19 -3.38
C VAL A 136 11.20 27.21 -2.56
N PRO A 137 12.43 26.92 -2.08
CA PRO A 137 13.22 27.91 -1.36
C PRO A 137 13.46 29.18 -2.17
N SER A 138 13.69 29.05 -3.48
CA SER A 138 13.90 30.20 -4.37
C SER A 138 12.60 31.00 -4.60
N ILE A 139 11.44 30.33 -4.63
CA ILE A 139 10.14 31.01 -4.71
C ILE A 139 9.87 31.81 -3.43
N GLN A 140 10.06 31.20 -2.26
CA GLN A 140 9.87 31.87 -0.96
C GLN A 140 10.80 33.07 -0.81
N LEU A 141 12.06 32.93 -1.24
CA LEU A 141 13.01 34.05 -1.29
C LEU A 141 12.60 35.16 -2.27
N ALA A 142 11.87 34.83 -3.35
CA ALA A 142 11.35 35.81 -4.29
C ALA A 142 10.10 36.54 -3.77
N THR A 143 9.27 35.91 -2.94
CA THR A 143 8.00 36.50 -2.48
C THR A 143 8.08 37.19 -1.12
N TRP A 144 9.22 37.10 -0.42
CA TRP A 144 9.53 37.82 0.83
C TRP A 144 8.62 37.48 2.03
N GLU A 145 7.89 36.37 1.97
CA GLU A 145 6.92 35.97 3.00
C GLU A 145 6.92 34.44 3.20
N PRO A 146 6.90 33.92 4.44
CA PRO A 146 6.52 32.53 4.70
C PRO A 146 5.03 32.25 4.42
N ALA A 147 4.21 33.29 4.22
CA ALA A 147 2.77 33.20 3.97
C ALA A 147 2.37 32.97 2.50
N THR A 148 3.31 32.87 1.55
CA THR A 148 2.96 32.48 0.18
C THR A 148 2.45 31.05 0.16
N ALA A 149 1.15 30.88 -0.09
CA ALA A 149 0.56 29.56 -0.25
C ALA A 149 1.13 28.90 -1.52
N LEU A 150 1.70 27.71 -1.36
CA LEU A 150 2.23 26.90 -2.44
C LEU A 150 1.27 25.74 -2.68
N GLU A 151 0.64 25.73 -3.84
CA GLU A 151 -0.24 24.65 -4.27
C GLU A 151 0.41 23.93 -5.45
N ARG A 152 0.42 22.59 -5.45
CA ARG A 152 0.84 21.81 -6.62
C ARG A 152 -0.40 21.25 -7.30
N VAL A 153 -0.60 21.61 -8.56
CA VAL A 153 -1.67 21.12 -9.41
C VAL A 153 -1.06 20.29 -10.54
N GLY A 154 -1.36 19.00 -10.55
CA GLY A 154 -0.90 18.07 -11.57
C GLY A 154 -1.91 16.93 -11.76
N PRO A 155 -1.63 15.96 -12.64
CA PRO A 155 -2.51 14.81 -12.92
C PRO A 155 -2.79 13.88 -11.70
N HIS A 156 -2.39 14.29 -10.51
CA HIS A 156 -2.37 13.54 -9.26
C HIS A 156 -2.94 14.36 -8.09
N SER A 157 -3.91 15.25 -8.32
CA SER A 157 -4.69 15.78 -7.19
C SER A 157 -5.60 14.65 -6.68
N PHE A 158 -5.22 14.07 -5.55
CA PHE A 158 -6.00 13.06 -4.85
C PHE A 158 -6.09 13.44 -3.37
N ARG A 159 -7.14 12.94 -2.72
CA ARG A 159 -7.34 13.07 -1.28
C ARG A 159 -6.18 12.44 -0.52
N SER A 160 -5.66 13.23 0.41
CA SER A 160 -4.74 12.79 1.45
C SER A 160 -5.37 13.16 2.78
N ASP A 161 -5.97 12.19 3.45
CA ASP A 161 -6.51 12.41 4.80
C ASP A 161 -5.34 12.54 5.80
N GLY A 162 -5.59 13.06 7.01
CA GLY A 162 -4.57 13.49 7.98
C GLY A 162 -3.75 12.38 8.66
N HIS A 163 -3.24 11.41 7.90
CA HIS A 163 -2.26 10.44 8.39
C HIS A 163 -0.89 11.10 8.56
N THR A 164 -0.18 10.72 9.61
CA THR A 164 1.20 11.15 9.86
C THR A 164 2.11 9.92 9.84
N LEU A 165 3.08 9.91 8.93
CA LEU A 165 4.03 8.82 8.84
C LEU A 165 4.96 8.78 10.05
N GLN A 166 5.28 7.56 10.49
CA GLN A 166 6.17 7.29 11.62
C GLN A 166 7.45 6.65 11.10
N ALA A 167 8.59 7.08 11.62
CA ALA A 167 9.84 6.39 11.39
C ALA A 167 9.88 5.08 12.20
N LEU A 168 10.01 3.94 11.50
CA LEU A 168 10.11 2.62 12.12
C LEU A 168 11.57 2.13 12.19
N PRO A 169 11.93 1.35 13.21
CA PRO A 169 13.15 0.53 13.20
C PRO A 169 13.19 -0.43 12.01
N ALA A 170 14.40 -0.82 11.61
CA ALA A 170 14.60 -1.67 10.44
C ALA A 170 13.90 -3.03 10.57
N ASP A 171 13.88 -3.65 11.75
CA ASP A 171 13.26 -4.96 12.01
C ASP A 171 11.72 -4.93 12.02
N MET A 172 11.11 -3.75 11.97
CA MET A 172 9.65 -3.55 11.97
C MET A 172 9.10 -3.11 10.60
N LEU A 173 9.94 -3.08 9.57
CA LEU A 173 9.54 -2.81 8.20
C LEU A 173 8.74 -3.97 7.61
N ALA A 174 7.93 -3.68 6.58
CA ALA A 174 7.34 -4.72 5.74
C ALA A 174 8.43 -5.68 5.19
N PHE A 175 8.06 -6.93 4.92
CA PHE A 175 8.97 -7.98 4.42
C PHE A 175 10.13 -8.37 5.36
N GLU A 176 10.26 -7.71 6.51
CA GLU A 176 11.17 -8.13 7.55
C GLU A 176 10.52 -9.18 8.44
N GLY A 177 11.34 -10.03 9.03
CA GLY A 177 10.90 -10.99 10.04
C GLY A 177 12.07 -11.54 10.84
N THR A 178 11.80 -12.50 11.71
CA THR A 178 12.78 -13.06 12.65
C THR A 178 13.25 -14.46 12.28
N SER A 179 12.61 -15.09 11.30
CA SER A 179 12.93 -16.45 10.83
C SER A 179 13.45 -16.43 9.39
N LEU A 180 14.35 -17.37 9.07
CA LEU A 180 14.81 -17.58 7.71
C LEU A 180 13.69 -18.11 6.83
N VAL A 181 13.61 -17.59 5.60
CA VAL A 181 12.78 -18.15 4.52
C VAL A 181 13.62 -19.17 3.77
N GLU A 182 13.09 -20.38 3.52
CA GLU A 182 13.81 -21.37 2.72
C GLU A 182 14.11 -20.82 1.32
N ILE A 183 15.23 -21.20 0.73
CA ILE A 183 15.54 -20.86 -0.66
C ILE A 183 14.58 -21.66 -1.57
N TYR A 184 13.62 -20.98 -2.20
CA TYR A 184 12.52 -21.61 -2.95
C TYR A 184 12.61 -21.37 -4.46
N GLY A 185 11.68 -21.99 -5.20
CA GLY A 185 11.45 -21.72 -6.62
C GLY A 185 12.49 -22.30 -7.57
N THR A 186 12.06 -22.51 -8.82
CA THR A 186 12.98 -22.87 -9.92
C THR A 186 13.77 -21.63 -10.32
N ARG A 187 15.08 -21.79 -10.50
CA ARG A 187 15.99 -20.68 -10.82
C ARG A 187 16.84 -21.01 -12.04
N ASP A 188 17.16 -19.99 -12.81
CA ASP A 188 18.10 -20.11 -13.91
C ASP A 188 19.56 -20.18 -13.43
N ALA A 189 20.51 -20.26 -14.36
CA ALA A 189 21.94 -20.33 -14.07
C ALA A 189 22.50 -19.09 -13.35
N THR A 190 21.83 -17.94 -13.43
CA THR A 190 22.21 -16.72 -12.69
C THR A 190 21.69 -16.73 -11.25
N GLY A 191 20.69 -17.57 -10.96
CA GLY A 191 19.99 -17.63 -9.68
C GLY A 191 18.70 -16.80 -9.66
N ALA A 192 18.27 -16.25 -10.80
CA ALA A 192 17.00 -15.55 -10.90
C ALA A 192 15.83 -16.54 -10.93
N VAL A 193 14.79 -16.27 -10.14
CA VAL A 193 13.61 -17.13 -10.07
C VAL A 193 12.81 -17.06 -11.37
N GLN A 194 12.35 -18.21 -11.83
CA GLN A 194 11.53 -18.39 -13.02
C GLN A 194 10.14 -18.89 -12.65
N PHE A 195 9.15 -18.46 -13.42
CA PHE A 195 7.74 -18.83 -13.24
C PHE A 195 7.28 -19.73 -14.38
N LEU A 196 6.75 -20.91 -14.05
CA LEU A 196 6.13 -21.81 -15.02
C LEU A 196 4.68 -21.39 -15.22
N HIS A 197 4.39 -20.80 -16.38
CA HIS A 197 3.04 -20.38 -16.72
C HIS A 197 2.19 -21.58 -17.20
N THR A 198 0.87 -21.40 -17.24
CA THR A 198 -0.10 -22.45 -17.58
C THR A 198 0.00 -22.94 -19.03
N ASP A 199 0.67 -22.19 -19.91
CA ASP A 199 1.04 -22.61 -21.27
C ASP A 199 2.27 -23.55 -21.31
N GLY A 200 2.85 -23.87 -20.16
CA GLY A 200 4.03 -24.72 -20.03
C GLY A 200 5.36 -24.03 -20.33
N GLN A 201 5.36 -22.71 -20.54
CA GLN A 201 6.58 -21.92 -20.77
C GLN A 201 7.07 -21.26 -19.47
N TRP A 202 8.38 -21.02 -19.42
CA TRP A 202 9.02 -20.32 -18.32
C TRP A 202 9.12 -18.82 -18.62
N TYR A 203 8.65 -17.99 -17.68
CA TYR A 203 8.66 -16.54 -17.79
C TYR A 203 9.36 -15.88 -16.59
N ASP A 204 9.80 -14.64 -16.82
CA ASP A 204 10.12 -13.70 -15.75
C ASP A 204 8.80 -13.21 -15.11
N HIS A 205 8.66 -13.35 -13.80
CA HIS A 205 7.50 -12.87 -13.05
C HIS A 205 7.93 -11.74 -12.10
N PRO A 206 7.70 -10.46 -12.44
CA PRO A 206 8.19 -9.31 -11.68
C PRO A 206 7.90 -9.32 -10.18
N VAL A 207 6.66 -9.64 -9.74
CA VAL A 207 6.39 -9.76 -8.28
C VAL A 207 7.19 -10.88 -7.64
N GLY A 208 7.23 -12.08 -8.24
CA GLY A 208 8.02 -13.21 -7.72
C GLY A 208 9.51 -12.88 -7.59
N GLN A 209 10.09 -12.19 -8.57
CA GLN A 209 11.47 -11.72 -8.52
C GLN A 209 11.68 -10.67 -7.43
N ALA A 210 10.80 -9.67 -7.34
CA ALA A 210 10.89 -8.63 -6.32
C ALA A 210 10.72 -9.19 -4.89
N GLN A 211 9.78 -10.13 -4.68
CA GLN A 211 9.63 -10.88 -3.43
C GLN A 211 10.91 -11.64 -3.08
N TYR A 212 11.53 -12.28 -4.08
CA TYR A 212 12.79 -12.98 -3.89
C TYR A 212 13.90 -12.04 -3.40
N VAL A 213 13.99 -10.83 -3.96
CA VAL A 213 14.94 -9.80 -3.52
C VAL A 213 14.75 -9.49 -2.04
N VAL A 214 13.55 -9.09 -1.61
CA VAL A 214 13.31 -8.68 -0.21
C VAL A 214 13.45 -9.86 0.77
N ASN A 215 13.05 -11.07 0.38
CA ASN A 215 13.19 -12.28 1.20
C ASN A 215 14.65 -12.68 1.42
N MET A 216 15.47 -12.60 0.36
CA MET A 216 16.90 -12.91 0.49
C MET A 216 17.64 -11.82 1.27
N LEU A 217 17.26 -10.55 1.15
CA LEU A 217 17.83 -9.49 1.99
C LEU A 217 17.45 -9.65 3.46
N ARG A 218 16.20 -10.06 3.75
CA ARG A 218 15.79 -10.46 5.10
C ARG A 218 16.67 -11.59 5.61
N ASN A 219 16.85 -12.66 4.84
CA ASN A 219 17.70 -13.78 5.24
C ASN A 219 19.13 -13.33 5.51
N TYR A 220 19.71 -12.52 4.62
CA TYR A 220 21.05 -11.95 4.78
C TYR A 220 21.17 -11.12 6.07
N ARG A 221 20.14 -10.35 6.44
CA ARG A 221 20.12 -9.61 7.71
C ARG A 221 20.12 -10.55 8.93
N ILE A 222 19.33 -11.61 8.89
CA ILE A 222 19.23 -12.59 10.00
C ILE A 222 20.49 -13.45 10.09
N SER A 223 21.00 -13.89 8.95
CA SER A 223 22.16 -14.75 8.79
C SER A 223 22.96 -14.26 7.57
N PRO A 224 24.11 -13.57 7.76
CA PRO A 224 24.84 -12.88 6.71
C PRO A 224 25.65 -13.84 5.81
N ASP A 225 24.98 -14.84 5.25
CA ASP A 225 25.51 -15.73 4.23
C ASP A 225 25.56 -15.01 2.87
N PRO A 226 26.74 -14.90 2.23
CA PRO A 226 26.89 -14.27 0.91
C PRO A 226 25.96 -14.83 -0.17
N GLU A 227 25.51 -16.09 -0.07
CA GLU A 227 24.59 -16.68 -1.04
C GLU A 227 23.24 -15.96 -1.08
N TYR A 228 22.72 -15.53 0.07
CA TYR A 228 21.48 -14.75 0.11
C TYR A 228 21.64 -13.42 -0.63
N LEU A 229 22.72 -12.68 -0.35
CA LEU A 229 22.98 -11.41 -1.04
C LEU A 229 23.19 -11.62 -2.55
N ARG A 230 23.91 -12.68 -2.95
CA ARG A 230 24.11 -13.03 -4.36
C ARG A 230 22.78 -13.30 -5.07
N LEU A 231 21.89 -14.06 -4.44
CA LEU A 231 20.56 -14.36 -5.00
C LEU A 231 19.64 -13.12 -5.04
N ALA A 232 19.70 -12.26 -4.03
CA ALA A 232 18.98 -10.98 -4.05
C ALA A 232 19.45 -10.12 -5.24
N ILE A 233 20.76 -9.98 -5.42
CA ILE A 233 21.36 -9.23 -6.53
C ILE A 233 20.95 -9.84 -7.88
N ALA A 234 21.01 -11.16 -8.04
CA ALA A 234 20.65 -11.83 -9.30
C ALA A 234 19.21 -11.51 -9.75
N ASN A 235 18.25 -11.54 -8.81
CA ASN A 235 16.85 -11.22 -9.12
C ASN A 235 16.64 -9.72 -9.39
N ALA A 236 17.32 -8.85 -8.65
CA ALA A 236 17.27 -7.40 -8.88
C ALA A 236 17.89 -7.02 -10.24
N GLU A 237 18.98 -7.66 -10.64
CA GLU A 237 19.58 -7.48 -11.96
C GLU A 237 18.68 -7.99 -13.07
N ARG A 238 17.98 -9.13 -12.85
CA ARG A 238 17.01 -9.65 -13.81
C ARG A 238 15.85 -8.66 -14.04
N LEU A 239 15.32 -8.05 -12.98
CA LEU A 239 14.30 -7.00 -13.07
C LEU A 239 14.80 -5.81 -13.91
N LEU A 240 16.00 -5.30 -13.62
CA LEU A 240 16.58 -4.17 -14.36
C LEU A 240 16.88 -4.51 -15.83
N ALA A 241 17.34 -5.72 -16.11
CA ALA A 241 17.62 -6.17 -17.48
C ALA A 241 16.37 -6.27 -18.35
N ARG A 242 15.19 -6.47 -17.75
CA ARG A 242 13.89 -6.54 -18.43
C ARG A 242 13.10 -5.24 -18.41
N ALA A 243 13.56 -4.24 -17.65
CA ALA A 243 12.81 -3.02 -17.41
C ALA A 243 12.55 -2.23 -18.70
N VAL A 244 11.32 -1.72 -18.82
CA VAL A 244 10.91 -0.78 -19.88
C VAL A 244 10.98 0.64 -19.34
N ARG A 245 11.73 1.52 -20.02
CA ARG A 245 11.88 2.92 -19.64
C ARG A 245 10.81 3.78 -20.30
N HIS A 246 10.05 4.54 -19.51
CA HIS A 246 9.02 5.45 -20.01
C HIS A 246 8.89 6.67 -19.10
N GLN A 247 8.93 7.88 -19.67
CA GLN A 247 8.80 9.16 -18.93
C GLN A 247 9.72 9.30 -17.70
N GLY A 248 10.96 8.81 -17.80
CA GLY A 248 11.94 8.85 -16.71
C GLY A 248 11.76 7.77 -15.64
N ALA A 249 10.75 6.91 -15.79
CA ALA A 249 10.51 5.75 -14.94
C ALA A 249 10.99 4.43 -15.57
N ILE A 250 11.16 3.41 -14.74
CA ILE A 250 11.28 2.01 -15.17
C ILE A 250 10.06 1.21 -14.75
N PHE A 251 9.58 0.36 -15.66
CA PHE A 251 8.46 -0.56 -15.44
C PHE A 251 8.90 -2.01 -15.67
N PHE A 252 8.47 -2.93 -14.83
CA PHE A 252 8.81 -4.36 -14.96
C PHE A 252 7.72 -5.11 -15.74
N PRO A 253 7.97 -5.51 -17.00
CA PRO A 253 6.96 -6.10 -17.86
C PRO A 253 6.71 -7.56 -17.50
N TYR A 254 5.44 -7.96 -17.51
CA TYR A 254 5.01 -9.35 -17.57
C TYR A 254 5.01 -9.80 -19.03
N GLY A 255 5.74 -10.88 -19.32
CA GLY A 255 5.92 -11.40 -20.68
C GLY A 255 4.85 -12.37 -21.16
N PHE A 256 3.79 -12.60 -20.38
CA PHE A 256 2.74 -13.57 -20.66
C PHE A 256 1.35 -12.95 -20.52
N ASP A 257 0.37 -13.55 -21.21
CA ASP A 257 -1.03 -13.13 -21.14
C ASP A 257 -1.66 -13.57 -19.82
N PHE A 258 -2.50 -12.72 -19.21
CA PHE A 258 -3.15 -13.01 -17.94
C PHE A 258 -4.67 -12.87 -18.04
N VAL A 259 -5.42 -13.91 -17.65
CA VAL A 259 -6.88 -13.88 -17.62
C VAL A 259 -7.33 -13.22 -16.32
N LEU A 260 -7.67 -11.94 -16.38
CA LEU A 260 -8.00 -11.11 -15.23
C LEU A 260 -9.40 -11.46 -14.68
N HIS A 261 -9.46 -12.30 -13.65
CA HIS A 261 -10.66 -12.54 -12.83
C HIS A 261 -11.95 -12.85 -13.64
N GLY A 262 -11.81 -13.53 -14.79
CA GLY A 262 -12.94 -13.83 -15.68
C GLY A 262 -13.50 -12.65 -16.49
N ARG A 263 -12.81 -11.50 -16.51
CA ARG A 263 -13.23 -10.25 -17.18
C ARG A 263 -12.62 -10.05 -18.56
N GLY A 264 -11.55 -10.76 -18.87
CA GLY A 264 -10.80 -10.61 -20.12
C GLY A 264 -9.35 -11.04 -19.96
N THR A 265 -8.57 -10.84 -21.01
CA THR A 265 -7.15 -11.20 -21.04
C THR A 265 -6.28 -9.94 -21.16
N MET A 266 -5.50 -9.66 -20.12
CA MET A 266 -4.39 -8.72 -20.17
C MET A 266 -3.33 -9.29 -21.11
N ARG A 267 -3.12 -8.64 -22.25
CA ARG A 267 -2.12 -9.07 -23.24
C ARG A 267 -0.74 -8.59 -22.84
N ALA A 268 0.26 -9.45 -22.99
CA ALA A 268 1.64 -9.07 -22.77
C ALA A 268 2.10 -7.98 -23.79
N PRO A 269 2.97 -7.03 -23.37
CA PRO A 269 3.41 -6.83 -22.00
C PRO A 269 2.39 -6.05 -21.18
N TRP A 270 2.24 -6.44 -19.91
CA TRP A 270 1.50 -5.66 -18.91
C TRP A 270 2.38 -5.42 -17.66
N TYR A 271 1.92 -4.58 -16.74
CA TYR A 271 2.71 -4.08 -15.60
C TYR A 271 1.93 -4.20 -14.31
N SER A 272 2.58 -4.00 -13.15
CA SER A 272 1.92 -4.18 -11.86
C SER A 272 2.45 -3.22 -10.80
N GLY A 273 1.57 -2.47 -10.15
CA GLY A 273 1.91 -1.57 -9.04
C GLY A 273 2.56 -2.31 -7.87
N MET A 274 2.13 -3.54 -7.58
CA MET A 274 2.76 -4.39 -6.57
C MET A 274 4.18 -4.77 -6.95
N ALA A 275 4.44 -5.11 -8.22
CA ALA A 275 5.79 -5.38 -8.69
C ALA A 275 6.69 -4.15 -8.49
N GLN A 276 6.19 -2.97 -8.87
CA GLN A 276 6.92 -1.71 -8.70
C GLN A 276 7.24 -1.43 -7.24
N GLY A 277 6.27 -1.60 -6.32
CA GLY A 277 6.49 -1.29 -4.90
C GLY A 277 7.43 -2.27 -4.20
N ILE A 278 7.27 -3.57 -4.42
CA ILE A 278 8.18 -4.56 -3.81
C ILE A 278 9.59 -4.42 -4.38
N ALA A 279 9.73 -4.16 -5.69
CA ALA A 279 11.03 -3.91 -6.30
C ALA A 279 11.68 -2.63 -5.76
N LEU A 280 10.89 -1.57 -5.54
CA LEU A 280 11.36 -0.33 -4.91
C LEU A 280 11.93 -0.58 -3.51
N SER A 281 11.23 -1.34 -2.66
CA SER A 281 11.76 -1.82 -1.37
C SER A 281 13.06 -2.60 -1.54
N GLY A 282 13.11 -3.52 -2.52
CA GLY A 282 14.30 -4.31 -2.82
C GLY A 282 15.52 -3.45 -3.20
N PHE A 283 15.35 -2.47 -4.07
CA PHE A 283 16.45 -1.58 -4.48
C PHE A 283 16.90 -0.64 -3.38
N VAL A 284 15.97 -0.07 -2.59
CA VAL A 284 16.29 0.74 -1.40
C VAL A 284 17.18 -0.07 -0.43
N ARG A 285 16.79 -1.31 -0.14
CA ARG A 285 17.50 -2.17 0.80
C ARG A 285 18.83 -2.67 0.24
N LEU A 286 18.89 -3.00 -1.06
CA LEU A 286 20.16 -3.32 -1.73
C LEU A 286 21.14 -2.15 -1.66
N TYR A 287 20.68 -0.92 -1.86
CA TYR A 287 21.53 0.27 -1.68
C TYR A 287 22.02 0.38 -0.23
N GLN A 288 21.15 0.21 0.76
CA GLN A 288 21.54 0.27 2.18
C GLN A 288 22.56 -0.81 2.55
N VAL A 289 22.44 -2.01 1.99
CA VAL A 289 23.36 -3.14 2.28
C VAL A 289 24.69 -3.00 1.53
N THR A 290 24.68 -2.56 0.28
CA THR A 290 25.86 -2.60 -0.61
C THR A 290 26.54 -1.24 -0.79
N SER A 291 25.84 -0.14 -0.48
CA SER A 291 26.22 1.23 -0.83
C SER A 291 26.46 1.48 -2.34
N ASP A 292 26.01 0.58 -3.22
CA ASP A 292 26.17 0.70 -4.66
C ASP A 292 25.10 1.64 -5.25
N ALA A 293 25.56 2.77 -5.77
CA ALA A 293 24.72 3.85 -6.30
C ALA A 293 23.79 3.38 -7.45
N ARG A 294 24.08 2.26 -8.13
CA ARG A 294 23.17 1.72 -9.16
C ARG A 294 21.81 1.35 -8.60
N TRP A 295 21.75 0.88 -7.35
CA TRP A 295 20.51 0.51 -6.69
C TRP A 295 19.71 1.74 -6.26
N LEU A 296 20.40 2.80 -5.84
CA LEU A 296 19.75 4.08 -5.57
C LEU A 296 19.14 4.67 -6.84
N GLN A 297 19.86 4.63 -7.97
CA GLN A 297 19.33 5.04 -9.26
C GLN A 297 18.12 4.21 -9.69
N ALA A 298 18.18 2.88 -9.53
CA ALA A 298 17.06 1.98 -9.78
C ALA A 298 15.84 2.32 -8.90
N ALA A 299 16.05 2.66 -7.62
CA ALA A 299 14.99 3.10 -6.73
C ALA A 299 14.35 4.42 -7.19
N HIS A 300 15.13 5.42 -7.59
CA HIS A 300 14.61 6.69 -8.14
C HIS A 300 13.76 6.46 -9.39
N GLU A 301 14.23 5.64 -10.32
CA GLU A 301 13.51 5.33 -11.57
C GLU A 301 12.27 4.46 -11.33
N THR A 302 12.31 3.55 -10.35
CA THR A 302 11.15 2.74 -9.97
C THR A 302 10.10 3.62 -9.30
N PHE A 303 10.50 4.51 -8.39
CA PHE A 303 9.61 5.48 -7.74
C PHE A 303 8.89 6.36 -8.77
N ALA A 304 9.60 6.83 -9.79
CA ALA A 304 9.01 7.64 -10.85
C ALA A 304 7.83 6.96 -11.56
N SER A 305 7.73 5.62 -11.58
CA SER A 305 6.62 4.90 -12.20
C SER A 305 5.26 5.20 -11.56
N PHE A 306 5.23 5.54 -10.27
CA PHE A 306 4.03 5.94 -9.54
C PHE A 306 3.56 7.36 -9.87
N THR A 307 4.40 8.14 -10.55
CA THR A 307 4.07 9.51 -10.98
C THR A 307 3.65 9.58 -12.46
N VAL A 308 3.74 8.46 -13.19
CA VAL A 308 3.34 8.39 -14.59
C VAL A 308 1.82 8.32 -14.67
N ALA A 309 1.21 9.32 -15.28
CA ALA A 309 -0.24 9.35 -15.50
C ALA A 309 -0.67 8.25 -16.47
N ARG A 310 -1.87 7.70 -16.26
CA ARG A 310 -2.47 6.72 -17.16
C ARG A 310 -2.53 7.25 -18.60
N GLN A 311 -1.98 6.47 -19.53
CA GLN A 311 -2.08 6.71 -20.97
C GLN A 311 -2.28 5.38 -21.70
N ASP A 312 -3.31 5.30 -22.53
CA ASP A 312 -3.61 4.07 -23.27
C ASP A 312 -2.42 3.63 -24.13
N GLY A 313 -2.13 2.34 -24.11
CA GLY A 313 -1.00 1.74 -24.84
C GLY A 313 0.38 2.04 -24.25
N ASN A 314 0.49 2.77 -23.14
CA ASN A 314 1.76 3.04 -22.45
C ASN A 314 1.77 2.42 -21.04
N PRO A 315 2.96 2.20 -20.43
CA PRO A 315 3.05 1.69 -19.07
C PRO A 315 2.50 2.69 -18.04
N TRP A 316 1.66 2.22 -17.12
CA TRP A 316 1.19 2.96 -15.96
C TRP A 316 0.84 1.98 -14.83
N VAL A 317 0.90 2.44 -13.59
CA VAL A 317 0.52 1.66 -12.39
C VAL A 317 -0.24 2.47 -11.35
N ALA A 318 -0.34 3.80 -11.53
CA ALA A 318 -1.04 4.69 -10.63
C ALA A 318 -2.16 5.42 -11.38
N VAL A 319 -3.31 5.56 -10.72
CA VAL A 319 -4.47 6.26 -11.27
C VAL A 319 -5.26 6.90 -10.14
N VAL A 320 -5.85 8.07 -10.40
CA VAL A 320 -6.82 8.68 -9.48
C VAL A 320 -8.22 8.39 -9.99
N GLU A 321 -9.04 7.76 -9.15
CA GLU A 321 -10.47 7.53 -9.40
C GLU A 321 -11.28 8.08 -8.23
N ASN A 322 -12.27 8.92 -8.50
CA ASN A 322 -13.13 9.53 -7.47
C ASN A 322 -12.33 10.23 -6.34
N ASP A 323 -11.31 11.00 -6.70
CA ASP A 323 -10.41 11.71 -5.76
C ASP A 323 -9.56 10.78 -4.89
N LEU A 324 -9.43 9.48 -5.23
CA LEU A 324 -8.64 8.51 -4.47
C LEU A 324 -7.55 7.90 -5.35
N LEU A 325 -6.35 7.77 -4.78
CA LEU A 325 -5.17 7.24 -5.46
C LEU A 325 -5.14 5.71 -5.39
N TRP A 326 -5.28 5.07 -6.54
CA TRP A 326 -5.05 3.64 -6.70
C TRP A 326 -3.67 3.35 -7.26
N LEU A 327 -3.04 2.34 -6.67
CA LEU A 327 -1.81 1.72 -7.14
C LEU A 327 -2.22 0.35 -7.71
N GLU A 328 -2.54 0.31 -9.00
CA GLU A 328 -3.17 -0.83 -9.65
C GLU A 328 -2.21 -2.02 -9.72
N LEU A 329 -2.60 -3.13 -9.10
CA LEU A 329 -1.93 -4.41 -9.29
C LEU A 329 -2.05 -4.87 -10.75
N TYR A 330 -3.23 -4.65 -11.33
CA TYR A 330 -3.61 -5.01 -12.69
C TYR A 330 -4.10 -3.76 -13.42
N PRO A 331 -3.21 -2.99 -14.08
CA PRO A 331 -3.54 -1.79 -14.83
C PRO A 331 -4.40 -2.11 -16.08
N TRP A 332 -5.69 -2.30 -15.85
CA TRP A 332 -6.70 -2.72 -16.83
C TRP A 332 -7.93 -1.83 -16.75
N LEU A 333 -8.75 -1.78 -17.82
CA LEU A 333 -10.01 -1.05 -17.83
C LEU A 333 -11.21 -1.98 -18.09
N PRO A 334 -12.30 -1.89 -17.29
CA PRO A 334 -12.45 -1.05 -16.09
C PRO A 334 -11.50 -1.50 -14.98
N LEU A 335 -11.10 -0.57 -14.09
CA LEU A 335 -10.13 -0.80 -13.02
C LEU A 335 -10.49 -2.04 -12.18
N ASP A 336 -9.46 -2.75 -11.71
CA ASP A 336 -9.64 -3.95 -10.89
C ASP A 336 -9.68 -3.60 -9.40
N HIS A 337 -8.86 -2.63 -8.96
CA HIS A 337 -8.71 -2.23 -7.57
C HIS A 337 -8.35 -3.42 -6.67
N THR A 338 -7.33 -4.19 -7.06
CA THR A 338 -6.87 -5.33 -6.24
C THR A 338 -6.25 -4.84 -4.93
N TYR A 339 -6.88 -5.20 -3.82
CA TYR A 339 -6.73 -4.49 -2.55
C TYR A 339 -5.38 -4.77 -1.87
N ASN A 340 -4.95 -6.03 -1.82
CA ASN A 340 -3.66 -6.41 -1.28
C ASN A 340 -2.49 -5.86 -2.12
N GLY A 341 -2.62 -5.89 -3.46
CA GLY A 341 -1.59 -5.40 -4.36
C GLY A 341 -1.35 -3.90 -4.24
N HIS A 342 -2.44 -3.13 -4.06
CA HIS A 342 -2.38 -1.71 -3.72
C HIS A 342 -1.59 -1.44 -2.43
N ASN A 343 -1.89 -2.18 -1.37
CA ASN A 343 -1.21 -2.04 -0.08
C ASN A 343 0.28 -2.41 -0.18
N PHE A 344 0.62 -3.53 -0.82
CA PHE A 344 2.01 -3.91 -1.03
C PHE A 344 2.79 -2.89 -1.88
N ALA A 345 2.14 -2.29 -2.87
CA ALA A 345 2.75 -1.22 -3.67
C ALA A 345 3.17 -0.03 -2.78
N SER A 346 2.32 0.33 -1.81
CA SER A 346 2.57 1.45 -0.89
C SER A 346 3.78 1.22 0.04
N PHE A 347 4.13 -0.03 0.35
CA PHE A 347 5.27 -0.33 1.22
C PHE A 347 6.61 0.08 0.58
N GLY A 348 6.70 0.00 -0.74
CA GLY A 348 7.84 0.54 -1.49
C GLY A 348 7.96 2.06 -1.38
N LEU A 349 6.83 2.78 -1.41
CA LEU A 349 6.80 4.22 -1.22
C LEU A 349 7.29 4.59 0.20
N TYR A 350 6.93 3.81 1.22
CA TYR A 350 7.42 4.02 2.58
C TYR A 350 8.93 3.83 2.69
N ASP A 351 9.49 2.74 2.14
CA ASP A 351 10.93 2.49 2.17
C ASP A 351 11.70 3.60 1.43
N TYR A 352 11.17 4.07 0.30
CA TYR A 352 11.77 5.16 -0.47
C TYR A 352 11.67 6.52 0.24
N TRP A 353 10.52 6.85 0.84
CA TRP A 353 10.36 8.03 1.69
C TRP A 353 11.37 8.02 2.83
N ARG A 354 11.49 6.90 3.55
CA ARG A 354 12.46 6.74 4.65
C ARG A 354 13.91 6.95 4.23
N LEU A 355 14.25 6.58 3.00
CA LEU A 355 15.60 6.75 2.47
C LEU A 355 15.88 8.19 2.02
N THR A 356 14.87 8.90 1.51
CA THR A 356 15.06 10.13 0.73
C THR A 356 14.43 11.38 1.32
N ASP A 357 13.54 11.24 2.30
CA ASP A 357 12.69 12.32 2.84
C ASP A 357 11.85 13.01 1.74
N SER A 358 11.47 12.25 0.71
CA SER A 358 10.74 12.79 -0.45
C SER A 358 9.29 13.12 -0.10
N ALA A 359 8.92 14.40 -0.20
CA ALA A 359 7.54 14.87 -0.01
C ALA A 359 6.54 14.22 -0.98
N ASP A 360 6.93 13.91 -2.22
CA ASP A 360 6.07 13.19 -3.16
C ASP A 360 5.83 11.74 -2.73
N ALA A 361 6.86 11.08 -2.21
CA ALA A 361 6.72 9.72 -1.71
C ALA A 361 5.82 9.68 -0.49
N GLU A 362 5.94 10.67 0.41
CA GLU A 362 5.02 10.87 1.52
C GLU A 362 3.58 11.11 1.01
N GLN A 363 3.38 12.02 0.06
CA GLN A 363 2.06 12.35 -0.47
C GLN A 363 1.40 11.15 -1.15
N LEU A 364 2.11 10.44 -2.04
CA LEU A 364 1.60 9.23 -2.70
C LEU A 364 1.30 8.13 -1.69
N LEU A 365 2.15 7.96 -0.68
CA LEU A 365 1.91 6.97 0.37
C LEU A 365 0.66 7.33 1.19
N ILE A 366 0.53 8.57 1.66
CA ILE A 366 -0.64 9.02 2.41
C ILE A 366 -1.92 8.86 1.56
N GLY A 367 -1.88 9.23 0.28
CA GLY A 367 -3.00 9.05 -0.65
C GLY A 367 -3.42 7.58 -0.82
N ALA A 368 -2.46 6.67 -0.92
CA ALA A 368 -2.73 5.22 -0.96
C ALA A 368 -3.31 4.71 0.37
N ILE A 369 -2.76 5.13 1.51
CA ILE A 369 -3.28 4.79 2.85
C ILE A 369 -4.72 5.28 3.02
N THR A 370 -5.01 6.51 2.59
CA THR A 370 -6.37 7.08 2.60
C THR A 370 -7.33 6.27 1.74
N THR A 371 -6.89 5.84 0.56
CA THR A 371 -7.69 4.99 -0.34
C THR A 371 -8.02 3.66 0.32
N THR A 372 -7.03 3.04 0.97
CA THR A 372 -7.19 1.80 1.74
C THR A 372 -8.23 1.96 2.85
N GLU A 373 -8.10 2.97 3.72
CA GLU A 373 -9.04 3.19 4.83
C GLU A 373 -10.48 3.40 4.34
N ARG A 374 -10.68 4.10 3.23
CA ARG A 374 -12.02 4.43 2.72
C ARG A 374 -12.72 3.27 2.03
N PHE A 375 -11.97 2.41 1.35
CA PHE A 375 -12.52 1.28 0.61
C PHE A 375 -12.65 -0.01 1.43
N VAL A 376 -12.17 -0.01 2.69
CA VAL A 376 -12.19 -1.21 3.53
C VAL A 376 -13.58 -1.81 3.73
N ASN A 377 -14.64 -0.98 3.72
CA ASN A 377 -16.01 -1.48 3.87
C ASN A 377 -16.50 -2.29 2.67
N ILE A 378 -15.89 -2.11 1.50
CA ILE A 378 -16.17 -2.92 0.30
C ILE A 378 -15.26 -4.16 0.30
N ALA A 379 -14.02 -4.04 0.79
CA ALA A 379 -13.11 -5.17 0.92
C ALA A 379 -13.59 -6.18 1.99
N ARG A 380 -14.11 -5.70 3.12
CA ARG A 380 -14.49 -6.52 4.28
C ARG A 380 -15.77 -7.31 4.02
N VAL A 381 -15.74 -8.59 4.38
CA VAL A 381 -16.93 -9.46 4.42
C VAL A 381 -17.07 -9.98 5.86
N PRO A 382 -17.96 -9.42 6.68
CA PRO A 382 -18.11 -9.85 8.07
C PRO A 382 -18.40 -11.34 8.20
N GLY A 383 -17.64 -12.04 9.05
CA GLY A 383 -17.72 -13.50 9.24
C GLY A 383 -17.28 -14.33 8.02
N GLY A 384 -16.40 -13.80 7.18
CA GLY A 384 -15.82 -14.54 6.06
C GLY A 384 -14.57 -13.91 5.47
N VAL A 385 -14.07 -14.54 4.41
CA VAL A 385 -12.91 -14.07 3.63
C VAL A 385 -13.24 -12.74 2.95
N SER A 386 -12.32 -11.78 3.03
CA SER A 386 -12.44 -10.48 2.36
C SER A 386 -12.43 -10.61 0.84
N ASN A 387 -13.01 -9.63 0.15
CA ASN A 387 -12.90 -9.51 -1.30
C ASN A 387 -11.45 -9.26 -1.70
N TYR A 388 -11.01 -9.90 -2.78
CA TYR A 388 -9.65 -9.77 -3.31
C TYR A 388 -9.44 -8.42 -4.05
N CYS A 389 -10.42 -8.07 -4.88
CA CYS A 389 -10.47 -6.84 -5.65
C CYS A 389 -11.86 -6.19 -5.52
N LEU A 390 -11.97 -4.92 -5.90
CA LEU A 390 -13.19 -4.13 -5.68
C LEU A 390 -13.99 -3.86 -6.96
N ALA A 391 -13.53 -4.37 -8.10
CA ALA A 391 -14.36 -4.41 -9.30
C ALA A 391 -15.61 -5.26 -9.08
N GLN A 392 -16.71 -4.94 -9.75
CA GLN A 392 -17.99 -5.65 -9.60
C GLN A 392 -17.86 -7.18 -9.81
N SER A 393 -17.00 -7.62 -10.73
CA SER A 393 -16.69 -9.03 -10.99
C SER A 393 -15.93 -9.72 -9.86
N CYS A 394 -15.21 -8.95 -9.03
CA CYS A 394 -14.45 -9.43 -7.88
C CYS A 394 -15.27 -9.52 -6.59
N LEU A 395 -16.47 -8.94 -6.60
CA LEU A 395 -17.45 -9.16 -5.52
C LEU A 395 -18.08 -10.56 -5.60
N ASP A 396 -17.83 -11.30 -6.70
CA ASP A 396 -18.12 -12.71 -6.81
C ASP A 396 -17.27 -13.52 -5.82
N ARG A 397 -17.94 -14.41 -5.09
CA ARG A 397 -17.31 -15.32 -4.12
C ARG A 397 -16.15 -16.15 -4.70
N ARG A 398 -16.14 -16.42 -6.01
CA ARG A 398 -15.13 -17.26 -6.66
C ARG A 398 -13.72 -16.64 -6.72
N VAL A 399 -13.62 -15.32 -6.52
CA VAL A 399 -12.35 -14.58 -6.57
C VAL A 399 -11.78 -14.36 -5.16
N ARG A 400 -12.48 -14.79 -4.10
CA ARG A 400 -12.00 -14.66 -2.73
C ARG A 400 -10.99 -15.75 -2.41
N ASN A 401 -9.86 -15.34 -1.86
CA ASN A 401 -8.79 -16.25 -1.46
C ASN A 401 -8.41 -15.98 0.01
N PRO A 402 -8.46 -17.01 0.86
CA PRO A 402 -8.10 -16.90 2.27
C PRO A 402 -6.66 -16.45 2.58
N ASP A 403 -5.66 -16.86 1.82
CA ASP A 403 -4.27 -16.44 2.03
C ASP A 403 -4.14 -14.92 1.86
N TYR A 404 -4.85 -14.35 0.88
CA TYR A 404 -4.89 -12.89 0.70
C TYR A 404 -5.65 -12.17 1.81
N HIS A 405 -6.68 -12.78 2.40
CA HIS A 405 -7.31 -12.23 3.60
C HIS A 405 -6.30 -12.13 4.76
N LEU A 406 -5.50 -13.17 4.96
CA LEU A 406 -4.44 -13.16 5.97
C LEU A 406 -3.35 -12.12 5.66
N SER A 407 -2.99 -11.96 4.39
CA SER A 407 -2.09 -10.87 3.98
C SER A 407 -2.67 -9.49 4.33
N VAL A 408 -3.96 -9.26 4.10
CA VAL A 408 -4.61 -7.97 4.42
C VAL A 408 -4.60 -7.67 5.92
N ILE A 409 -4.76 -8.70 6.79
CA ILE A 409 -4.59 -8.53 8.25
C ILE A 409 -3.18 -8.02 8.57
N GLY A 410 -2.15 -8.65 8.02
CA GLY A 410 -0.76 -8.20 8.17
C GLY A 410 -0.55 -6.79 7.66
N GLN A 411 -1.12 -6.47 6.49
CA GLN A 411 -1.04 -5.14 5.91
C GLN A 411 -1.66 -4.08 6.81
N PHE A 412 -2.80 -4.33 7.45
CA PHE A 412 -3.37 -3.41 8.43
C PHE A 412 -2.46 -3.22 9.65
N ILE A 413 -1.81 -4.27 10.15
CA ILE A 413 -0.79 -4.12 11.21
C ILE A 413 0.34 -3.22 10.72
N GLN A 414 0.82 -3.39 9.48
CA GLN A 414 1.90 -2.57 8.95
C GLN A 414 1.47 -1.10 8.73
N LEU A 415 0.26 -0.86 8.24
CA LEU A 415 -0.29 0.49 8.08
C LEU A 415 -0.51 1.16 9.45
N TYR A 416 -0.91 0.40 10.47
CA TYR A 416 -0.91 0.87 11.85
C TYR A 416 0.51 1.26 12.31
N ARG A 417 1.53 0.45 12.01
CA ARG A 417 2.92 0.78 12.37
C ARG A 417 3.40 2.04 11.66
N TYR A 418 3.07 2.21 10.38
CA TYR A 418 3.45 3.40 9.61
C TYR A 418 2.74 4.68 10.05
N THR A 419 1.55 4.60 10.63
CA THR A 419 0.72 5.80 10.86
C THR A 419 0.34 6.06 12.32
N ARG A 420 0.41 5.02 13.17
CA ARG A 420 -0.24 4.95 14.49
C ARG A 420 -1.74 5.23 14.48
N ASN A 421 -2.39 5.12 13.31
CA ASN A 421 -3.84 5.27 13.22
C ASN A 421 -4.54 3.99 13.71
N GLU A 422 -5.18 4.09 14.88
CA GLU A 422 -5.93 2.99 15.52
C GLU A 422 -7.04 2.39 14.67
N THR A 423 -7.50 3.05 13.60
CA THR A 423 -8.40 2.42 12.62
C THR A 423 -7.78 1.16 12.05
N PHE A 424 -6.50 1.17 11.66
CA PHE A 424 -5.86 -0.01 11.07
C PHE A 424 -5.66 -1.14 12.10
N GLY A 425 -5.30 -0.82 13.34
CA GLY A 425 -5.24 -1.82 14.41
C GLY A 425 -6.58 -2.52 14.63
N ARG A 426 -7.68 -1.74 14.66
CA ARG A 426 -9.05 -2.30 14.79
C ARG A 426 -9.48 -3.10 13.56
N LEU A 427 -9.06 -2.70 12.36
CA LEU A 427 -9.32 -3.45 11.14
C LEU A 427 -8.60 -4.81 11.14
N ALA A 428 -7.37 -4.87 11.64
CA ALA A 428 -6.65 -6.13 11.81
C ALA A 428 -7.38 -7.08 12.78
N ASP A 429 -7.84 -6.57 13.93
CA ASP A 429 -8.65 -7.34 14.88
C ASP A 429 -9.96 -7.83 14.23
N ALA A 430 -10.66 -6.94 13.50
CA ALA A 430 -11.95 -7.24 12.89
C ALA A 430 -11.85 -8.29 11.77
N PHE A 431 -10.86 -8.17 10.87
CA PHE A 431 -10.65 -9.16 9.81
C PHE A 431 -10.24 -10.51 10.40
N THR A 432 -9.37 -10.51 11.43
CA THR A 432 -9.02 -11.75 12.15
C THR A 432 -10.24 -12.42 12.79
N ALA A 433 -11.20 -11.64 13.30
CA ALA A 433 -12.46 -12.16 13.81
C ALA A 433 -13.40 -12.67 12.72
N ASP A 434 -13.35 -12.09 11.52
CA ASP A 434 -14.16 -12.52 10.37
C ASP A 434 -13.65 -13.85 9.79
N TYR A 435 -12.34 -13.98 9.64
CA TYR A 435 -11.68 -15.19 9.15
C TYR A 435 -10.28 -15.32 9.76
N PRO A 436 -10.12 -16.13 10.83
CA PRO A 436 -8.83 -16.26 11.50
C PRO A 436 -7.82 -17.03 10.64
N ASN A 437 -6.54 -16.92 11.02
CA ASN A 437 -5.47 -17.70 10.41
C ASN A 437 -5.82 -19.20 10.41
N PHE A 438 -5.55 -19.88 9.30
CA PHE A 438 -5.67 -21.33 9.22
C PHE A 438 -4.67 -21.97 10.18
N ARG A 439 -5.14 -22.31 11.37
CA ARG A 439 -4.32 -23.05 12.33
C ARG A 439 -4.39 -24.52 11.95
N SER A 440 -3.27 -25.07 11.51
CA SER A 440 -3.12 -26.51 11.36
C SER A 440 -2.50 -27.11 12.62
N GLY A 441 -3.15 -28.12 13.18
CA GLY A 441 -2.71 -28.75 14.42
C GLY A 441 -3.07 -27.91 15.66
N GLY A 442 -3.67 -28.57 16.64
CA GLY A 442 -3.97 -27.99 17.94
C GLY A 442 -4.95 -28.84 18.73
N THR A 443 -5.39 -28.32 19.87
CA THR A 443 -6.27 -29.02 20.80
C THR A 443 -7.55 -28.22 21.03
N VAL A 444 -8.70 -28.87 20.90
CA VAL A 444 -10.00 -28.36 21.35
C VAL A 444 -10.25 -28.81 22.78
N ALA A 445 -10.66 -27.90 23.65
CA ALA A 445 -11.23 -28.22 24.96
C ALA A 445 -12.76 -28.26 24.86
N PHE A 446 -13.36 -29.37 25.28
CA PHE A 446 -14.79 -29.55 25.36
C PHE A 446 -15.30 -29.40 26.79
N GLN A 447 -16.39 -28.66 26.96
CA GLN A 447 -17.23 -28.74 28.16
C GLN A 447 -18.06 -30.02 28.11
N ALA A 448 -18.33 -30.59 29.29
CA ALA A 448 -19.22 -31.74 29.42
C ALA A 448 -20.62 -31.41 28.88
N GLY A 449 -21.16 -32.25 28.01
CA GLY A 449 -22.45 -32.03 27.39
C GLY A 449 -22.58 -32.71 26.03
N THR A 450 -23.67 -32.41 25.33
CA THR A 450 -23.94 -32.91 23.99
C THR A 450 -23.40 -31.94 22.95
N HIS A 451 -22.64 -32.45 22.00
CA HIS A 451 -22.11 -31.68 20.87
C HIS A 451 -22.48 -32.35 19.56
N THR A 452 -22.70 -31.52 18.53
CA THR A 452 -23.08 -31.97 17.20
C THR A 452 -22.00 -31.54 16.22
N ALA A 453 -21.36 -32.53 15.60
CA ALA A 453 -20.46 -32.32 14.49
C ALA A 453 -21.25 -32.11 13.18
N SER A 454 -20.54 -31.64 12.16
CA SER A 454 -21.07 -31.46 10.81
C SER A 454 -20.09 -32.01 9.78
N GLN A 455 -20.64 -32.38 8.62
CA GLN A 455 -19.88 -32.64 7.41
C GLN A 455 -20.12 -31.50 6.43
N PHE A 456 -19.13 -31.27 5.57
CA PHE A 456 -19.19 -30.27 4.51
C PHE A 456 -18.77 -30.97 3.22
N ASP A 457 -19.59 -30.90 2.18
CA ASP A 457 -19.21 -31.39 0.84
C ASP A 457 -18.20 -30.45 0.17
N THR A 458 -17.75 -30.77 -1.05
CA THR A 458 -16.83 -29.94 -1.84
C THR A 458 -17.40 -28.55 -2.15
N TYR A 459 -18.73 -28.42 -2.16
CA TYR A 459 -19.43 -27.15 -2.32
C TYR A 459 -19.70 -26.46 -0.98
N GLY A 460 -19.24 -27.04 0.14
CA GLY A 460 -19.43 -26.62 1.52
C GLY A 460 -20.85 -26.77 2.07
N THR A 461 -21.74 -27.47 1.38
CA THR A 461 -23.09 -27.71 1.89
C THR A 461 -22.99 -28.46 3.21
N ARG A 462 -23.52 -27.87 4.28
CA ARG A 462 -23.49 -28.48 5.61
C ARG A 462 -24.53 -29.59 5.68
N THR A 463 -24.09 -30.78 6.08
CA THR A 463 -24.98 -31.85 6.54
C THR A 463 -24.70 -32.15 8.00
N ASP A 464 -25.75 -32.45 8.75
CA ASP A 464 -25.60 -32.84 10.16
C ASP A 464 -24.73 -34.09 10.26
N GLY A 465 -23.76 -34.03 11.18
CA GLY A 465 -22.84 -35.13 11.46
C GLY A 465 -23.24 -35.87 12.73
N THR A 466 -22.23 -36.41 13.40
CA THR A 466 -22.42 -37.16 14.64
C THR A 466 -22.80 -36.24 15.79
N THR A 467 -23.86 -36.60 16.52
CA THR A 467 -24.17 -36.01 17.82
C THR A 467 -23.74 -36.97 18.91
N ALA A 468 -22.90 -36.50 19.84
CA ALA A 468 -22.40 -37.31 20.94
C ALA A 468 -22.34 -36.52 22.24
N ALA A 469 -22.63 -37.20 23.35
CA ALA A 469 -22.35 -36.69 24.68
C ALA A 469 -20.88 -36.93 25.01
N VAL A 470 -20.17 -35.87 25.39
CA VAL A 470 -18.77 -35.93 25.82
C VAL A 470 -18.67 -35.42 27.25
N GLY A 471 -17.79 -36.04 28.05
CA GLY A 471 -17.36 -35.44 29.30
C GLY A 471 -16.46 -34.22 29.06
N ALA A 472 -16.12 -33.51 30.12
CA ALA A 472 -15.08 -32.49 30.05
C ALA A 472 -13.78 -33.16 29.60
N SER A 473 -13.31 -32.81 28.41
CA SER A 473 -12.25 -33.53 27.70
C SER A 473 -11.52 -32.62 26.71
N SER A 474 -10.48 -33.15 26.08
CA SER A 474 -9.80 -32.50 24.97
C SER A 474 -9.60 -33.46 23.83
N ALA A 475 -9.61 -32.94 22.60
CA ALA A 475 -9.33 -33.70 21.38
C ALA A 475 -8.53 -32.84 20.40
N SER A 476 -7.79 -33.46 19.51
CA SER A 476 -6.97 -32.80 18.51
C SER A 476 -7.77 -32.41 17.27
N TYR A 477 -7.39 -31.28 16.68
CA TYR A 477 -7.89 -30.83 15.39
C TYR A 477 -6.74 -30.72 14.38
N ALA A 478 -7.02 -31.08 13.13
CA ALA A 478 -6.10 -30.86 12.02
C ALA A 478 -6.18 -29.43 11.50
N GLN A 479 -7.36 -28.79 11.58
CA GLN A 479 -7.57 -27.45 11.05
C GLN A 479 -8.58 -26.66 11.90
N ARG A 480 -8.31 -25.39 12.18
CA ARG A 480 -9.28 -24.41 12.72
C ARG A 480 -9.47 -23.30 11.70
N THR A 481 -10.66 -23.19 11.11
CA THR A 481 -10.97 -22.19 10.09
C THR A 481 -12.48 -22.08 9.82
N VAL A 482 -12.88 -21.20 8.91
CA VAL A 482 -14.21 -21.27 8.28
C VAL A 482 -14.12 -22.24 7.08
N PRO A 483 -14.87 -23.35 7.05
CA PRO A 483 -14.74 -24.39 6.02
C PRO A 483 -14.81 -23.85 4.58
N TYR A 484 -13.88 -24.32 3.74
CA TYR A 484 -13.47 -23.70 2.47
C TYR A 484 -14.53 -23.66 1.36
N GLY A 485 -15.71 -24.28 1.56
CA GLY A 485 -16.79 -24.23 0.58
C GLY A 485 -17.69 -22.99 0.65
N TRP A 486 -17.60 -22.13 1.67
CA TRP A 486 -18.43 -20.92 1.74
C TRP A 486 -17.77 -19.71 2.38
N ILE A 487 -17.67 -18.67 1.56
CA ILE A 487 -17.68 -17.28 1.98
C ILE A 487 -19.13 -16.77 2.12
N ALA A 488 -19.94 -17.43 2.94
CA ALA A 488 -21.28 -16.97 3.29
C ALA A 488 -21.25 -16.23 4.64
N PRO A 489 -21.89 -15.04 4.76
CA PRO A 489 -21.99 -14.33 6.02
C PRO A 489 -22.64 -15.21 7.11
N GLY A 490 -21.98 -15.35 8.26
CA GLY A 490 -22.53 -16.04 9.45
C GLY A 490 -22.00 -17.46 9.70
N ASN A 491 -21.14 -18.00 8.83
CA ASN A 491 -20.41 -19.24 9.11
C ASN A 491 -19.32 -18.95 10.15
N GLY A 492 -19.55 -19.38 11.39
CA GLY A 492 -18.57 -19.24 12.47
C GLY A 492 -17.29 -20.06 12.21
N ILE A 493 -16.36 -20.02 13.16
CA ILE A 493 -15.11 -20.78 13.11
C ILE A 493 -15.39 -22.25 13.43
N TRP A 494 -14.71 -23.19 12.77
CA TRP A 494 -14.86 -24.63 12.95
C TRP A 494 -13.51 -25.34 13.09
N PHE A 495 -13.53 -26.48 13.77
CA PHE A 495 -12.42 -27.40 13.96
C PHE A 495 -12.66 -28.68 13.15
N TYR A 496 -11.76 -29.02 12.23
CA TYR A 496 -11.73 -30.35 11.64
C TYR A 496 -11.01 -31.31 12.57
N MET A 497 -11.76 -32.22 13.20
CA MET A 497 -11.27 -33.07 14.28
C MET A 497 -10.50 -34.27 13.72
N THR A 498 -9.31 -34.54 14.27
CA THR A 498 -8.47 -35.69 13.86
C THR A 498 -8.65 -36.91 14.74
N ASP A 499 -9.11 -36.72 15.97
CA ASP A 499 -9.32 -37.78 16.93
C ASP A 499 -10.59 -37.53 17.78
N GLY A 500 -10.78 -38.40 18.77
CA GLY A 500 -11.94 -38.33 19.66
C GLY A 500 -13.26 -38.71 18.98
N PRO A 501 -14.40 -38.39 19.61
CA PRO A 501 -15.72 -38.82 19.18
C PRO A 501 -16.21 -38.18 17.87
N PHE A 502 -15.51 -37.16 17.39
CA PHE A 502 -15.86 -36.40 16.19
C PHE A 502 -14.80 -36.51 15.08
N ALA A 503 -13.87 -37.47 15.18
CA ALA A 503 -12.80 -37.67 14.21
C ALA A 503 -13.33 -37.74 12.77
N GLY A 504 -12.70 -36.99 11.86
CA GLY A 504 -13.11 -36.87 10.45
C GLY A 504 -14.30 -35.94 10.22
N GLN A 505 -14.75 -35.18 11.22
CA GLN A 505 -15.90 -34.27 11.14
C GLN A 505 -15.55 -32.89 11.70
N TRP A 506 -16.42 -31.91 11.44
CA TRP A 506 -16.23 -30.54 11.85
C TRP A 506 -17.04 -30.18 13.10
N ILE A 507 -16.41 -29.56 14.09
CA ILE A 507 -17.05 -29.02 15.29
C ILE A 507 -17.01 -27.50 15.24
N ARG A 508 -18.12 -26.84 15.54
CA ARG A 508 -18.17 -25.37 15.59
C ARG A 508 -17.47 -24.85 16.84
N GLU A 509 -16.62 -23.85 16.70
CA GLU A 509 -16.11 -23.09 17.83
C GLU A 509 -17.26 -22.40 18.56
N SER A 510 -17.32 -22.61 19.87
CA SER A 510 -18.40 -22.16 20.73
C SER A 510 -17.92 -22.11 22.18
N PRO A 511 -18.67 -21.49 23.12
CA PRO A 511 -18.30 -21.49 24.53
C PRO A 511 -18.09 -22.89 25.13
N SER A 512 -18.68 -23.94 24.53
CA SER A 512 -18.53 -25.33 24.98
C SER A 512 -17.44 -26.12 24.22
N ALA A 513 -16.88 -25.58 23.14
CA ALA A 513 -15.80 -26.20 22.35
C ALA A 513 -14.83 -25.11 21.84
N VAL A 514 -13.69 -24.96 22.50
CA VAL A 514 -12.73 -23.85 22.27
C VAL A 514 -11.33 -24.34 21.95
N ALA A 515 -10.58 -23.58 21.14
CA ALA A 515 -9.16 -23.84 20.95
C ALA A 515 -8.39 -23.60 22.27
N ARG A 516 -7.54 -24.54 22.67
CA ARG A 516 -6.58 -24.35 23.77
C ARG A 516 -5.36 -23.56 23.29
N GLY A 517 -4.75 -22.84 24.21
CA GLY A 517 -3.53 -22.08 23.95
C GLY A 517 -3.81 -20.75 23.27
N PHE A 518 -2.74 -20.17 22.72
CA PHE A 518 -2.79 -18.95 21.92
C PHE A 518 -3.22 -19.26 20.50
N VAL A 519 -4.31 -18.65 20.06
CA VAL A 519 -4.68 -18.55 18.64
C VAL A 519 -4.90 -17.10 18.27
N ASP A 520 -4.89 -16.80 16.96
CA ASP A 520 -5.17 -15.47 16.42
C ASP A 520 -4.33 -14.33 17.04
N ARG A 521 -3.03 -14.56 17.32
CA ARG A 521 -2.17 -13.56 17.95
C ARG A 521 -1.74 -12.51 16.94
N LEU A 522 -1.90 -11.24 17.30
CA LEU A 522 -1.49 -10.08 16.51
C LEU A 522 -0.55 -9.21 17.33
N GLU A 523 0.53 -8.72 16.71
CA GLU A 523 1.53 -7.87 17.35
C GLU A 523 1.60 -6.49 16.71
N TYR A 524 1.28 -5.45 17.49
CA TYR A 524 1.05 -4.10 17.00
C TYR A 524 2.28 -3.20 17.04
N TYR A 525 3.27 -3.57 17.85
CA TYR A 525 4.47 -2.77 18.18
C TYR A 525 4.17 -1.49 18.95
N TRP A 526 3.45 -0.54 18.36
CA TRP A 526 3.02 0.65 19.08
C TRP A 526 1.95 0.28 20.11
N PRO A 527 2.01 0.85 21.33
CA PRO A 527 0.97 0.63 22.31
C PRO A 527 -0.36 1.18 21.82
N ARG A 528 -1.41 0.37 21.95
CA ARG A 528 -2.81 0.68 21.65
C ARG A 528 -3.58 0.91 22.94
N PRO A 529 -4.51 1.87 23.00
CA PRO A 529 -5.28 2.14 24.20
C PRO A 529 -6.33 1.06 24.44
N VAL A 530 -6.50 0.67 25.70
CA VAL A 530 -7.61 -0.17 26.16
C VAL A 530 -8.28 0.48 27.37
N ALA A 531 -9.59 0.67 27.27
CA ALA A 531 -10.38 1.21 28.37
C ALA A 531 -10.52 0.16 29.48
N VAL A 532 -10.30 0.55 30.73
CA VAL A 532 -10.52 -0.28 31.92
C VAL A 532 -11.61 0.31 32.78
N THR A 533 -12.50 -0.54 33.29
CA THR A 533 -13.58 -0.13 34.18
C THR A 533 -13.08 0.00 35.62
N ASP A 534 -13.85 0.68 36.47
CA ASP A 534 -13.62 0.63 37.91
C ASP A 534 -13.84 -0.81 38.41
N GLY A 535 -12.96 -1.29 39.28
CA GLY A 535 -13.11 -2.59 39.93
C GLY A 535 -11.87 -3.48 39.85
N GLN A 536 -12.09 -4.77 40.05
CA GLN A 536 -11.04 -5.79 40.04
C GLN A 536 -10.77 -6.31 38.63
N HIS A 537 -9.50 -6.33 38.26
CA HIS A 537 -8.99 -6.87 37.01
C HIS A 537 -7.98 -7.96 37.32
N THR A 538 -8.10 -9.09 36.63
CA THR A 538 -7.17 -10.21 36.80
C THR A 538 -6.38 -10.42 35.51
N GLY A 539 -5.06 -10.28 35.62
CA GLY A 539 -4.11 -10.56 34.56
C GLY A 539 -3.43 -11.91 34.75
N TYR A 540 -3.02 -12.51 33.64
CA TYR A 540 -2.40 -13.84 33.61
C TYR A 540 -1.07 -13.81 32.87
N ARG A 541 -0.06 -14.51 33.41
CA ARG A 541 1.05 -15.00 32.59
C ARG A 541 0.77 -16.44 32.22
N LEU A 542 1.08 -16.76 30.97
CA LEU A 542 0.69 -18.01 30.36
C LEU A 542 1.91 -18.65 29.70
N ALA A 543 2.02 -19.96 29.84
CA ALA A 543 2.89 -20.78 29.02
C ALA A 543 2.39 -20.83 27.56
N PRO A 544 3.23 -21.24 26.59
CA PRO A 544 2.87 -21.34 25.18
C PRO A 544 1.59 -22.13 24.87
N ASP A 545 1.26 -23.13 25.68
CA ASP A 545 0.06 -23.97 25.57
C ASP A 545 -1.21 -23.34 26.18
N GLY A 546 -1.12 -22.11 26.69
CA GLY A 546 -2.19 -21.39 27.36
C GLY A 546 -2.39 -21.77 28.82
N THR A 547 -1.49 -22.54 29.41
CA THR A 547 -1.52 -22.85 30.85
C THR A 547 -1.13 -21.60 31.65
N ILE A 548 -1.94 -21.24 32.65
CA ILE A 548 -1.63 -20.11 33.54
C ILE A 548 -0.44 -20.48 34.42
N THR A 549 0.63 -19.68 34.34
CA THR A 549 1.83 -19.81 35.18
C THR A 549 1.82 -18.82 36.34
N GLU A 550 1.13 -17.69 36.19
CA GLU A 550 1.01 -16.65 37.22
C GLU A 550 -0.33 -15.92 37.07
N THR A 551 -0.96 -15.60 38.19
CA THR A 551 -2.19 -14.82 38.26
C THR A 551 -1.95 -13.61 39.14
N ASN A 552 -2.38 -12.44 38.68
CA ASN A 552 -2.32 -11.21 39.48
C ASN A 552 -3.65 -10.47 39.37
N THR A 553 -4.25 -10.13 40.52
CA THR A 553 -5.51 -9.38 40.59
C THR A 553 -5.24 -8.01 41.21
N VAL A 554 -5.66 -6.97 40.51
CA VAL A 554 -5.52 -5.58 40.96
C VAL A 554 -6.89 -4.93 41.01
N THR A 555 -7.09 -4.01 41.94
CA THR A 555 -8.23 -3.09 41.91
C THR A 555 -7.75 -1.78 41.32
N SER A 556 -8.43 -1.28 40.28
CA SER A 556 -8.13 0.01 39.67
C SER A 556 -9.38 0.82 39.43
N ALA A 557 -9.25 2.14 39.50
CA ALA A 557 -10.26 3.06 39.00
C ALA A 557 -10.43 2.91 37.49
N ALA A 558 -11.57 3.35 36.97
CA ALA A 558 -11.79 3.45 35.54
C ALA A 558 -10.72 4.34 34.88
N GLY A 559 -10.22 3.93 33.72
CA GLY A 559 -9.12 4.61 33.05
C GLY A 559 -8.78 4.01 31.71
N THR A 560 -7.57 4.32 31.22
CA THR A 560 -7.04 3.75 29.98
C THR A 560 -5.65 3.20 30.25
N TRP A 561 -5.46 1.93 29.94
CA TRP A 561 -4.15 1.29 29.87
C TRP A 561 -3.75 1.13 28.40
N GLU A 562 -2.57 0.58 28.18
CA GLU A 562 -2.08 0.29 26.84
C GLU A 562 -1.78 -1.21 26.69
N TYR A 563 -1.85 -1.71 25.46
CA TYR A 563 -1.45 -3.07 25.10
C TYR A 563 -0.70 -3.09 23.78
N THR A 564 0.13 -4.12 23.57
CA THR A 564 0.98 -4.24 22.36
C THR A 564 0.67 -5.48 21.52
N ALA A 565 -0.18 -6.39 22.03
CA ALA A 565 -0.62 -7.56 21.30
C ALA A 565 -2.05 -7.96 21.70
N SER A 566 -2.77 -8.59 20.78
CA SER A 566 -4.05 -9.27 21.04
C SER A 566 -3.94 -10.75 20.67
N ALA A 567 -4.76 -11.60 21.27
CA ALA A 567 -4.88 -13.02 20.95
C ALA A 567 -6.22 -13.56 21.44
N ARG A 568 -6.62 -14.75 20.97
CA ARG A 568 -7.61 -15.58 21.67
C ARG A 568 -6.86 -16.65 22.46
N ILE A 569 -7.13 -16.72 23.76
CA ILE A 569 -6.46 -17.60 24.70
C ILE A 569 -7.51 -18.51 25.33
N ASN A 570 -7.44 -19.81 25.07
CA ASN A 570 -8.45 -20.77 25.55
C ASN A 570 -9.90 -20.35 25.17
N GLY A 571 -10.08 -19.85 23.95
CA GLY A 571 -11.36 -19.33 23.44
C GLY A 571 -11.71 -17.89 23.82
N GLN A 572 -10.94 -17.24 24.69
CA GLN A 572 -11.24 -15.92 25.22
C GLN A 572 -10.38 -14.83 24.56
N PRO A 573 -10.96 -13.75 24.01
CA PRO A 573 -10.19 -12.60 23.53
C PRO A 573 -9.41 -11.98 24.69
N ALA A 574 -8.12 -11.72 24.47
CA ALA A 574 -7.23 -11.16 25.46
C ALA A 574 -6.23 -10.19 24.81
N VAL A 575 -5.74 -9.25 25.61
CA VAL A 575 -4.70 -8.30 25.22
C VAL A 575 -3.49 -8.39 26.16
N SER A 576 -2.29 -8.25 25.62
CA SER A 576 -1.04 -8.18 26.38
C SER A 576 -0.82 -6.74 26.84
N VAL A 577 -1.15 -6.46 28.09
CA VAL A 577 -1.09 -5.12 28.67
C VAL A 577 0.37 -4.67 28.80
N SER A 578 0.68 -3.47 28.33
CA SER A 578 2.01 -2.86 28.35
C SER A 578 2.15 -1.71 29.34
N SER A 579 1.05 -1.22 29.92
CA SER A 579 1.06 -0.15 30.93
C SER A 579 0.05 -0.37 32.05
N GLY A 580 0.19 0.36 33.16
CA GLY A 580 -0.66 0.21 34.34
C GLY A 580 -0.25 -0.97 35.26
N PRO A 581 -1.06 -1.26 36.29
CA PRO A 581 -0.70 -2.24 37.34
C PRO A 581 -0.55 -3.69 36.86
N LEU A 582 -1.08 -4.02 35.68
CA LEU A 582 -0.98 -5.34 35.05
C LEU A 582 -0.04 -5.36 33.83
N ALA A 583 0.90 -4.40 33.73
CA ALA A 583 1.91 -4.43 32.67
C ALA A 583 2.69 -5.77 32.65
N GLY A 584 2.77 -6.40 31.47
CA GLY A 584 3.37 -7.71 31.26
C GLY A 584 2.44 -8.90 31.54
N TYR A 585 1.15 -8.66 31.76
CA TYR A 585 0.12 -9.70 31.88
C TYR A 585 -0.86 -9.66 30.69
N TRP A 586 -1.45 -10.81 30.38
CA TRP A 586 -2.60 -10.91 29.49
C TRP A 586 -3.88 -10.65 30.27
N LEU A 587 -4.71 -9.75 29.74
CA LEU A 587 -6.00 -9.37 30.30
C LEU A 587 -7.13 -9.81 29.35
N ALA A 588 -8.12 -10.54 29.86
CA ALA A 588 -9.30 -10.91 29.08
C ALA A 588 -10.15 -9.67 28.76
N VAL A 589 -10.62 -9.55 27.52
CA VAL A 589 -11.34 -8.37 27.04
C VAL A 589 -12.78 -8.30 27.56
N ASP A 590 -13.38 -9.44 27.96
CA ASP A 590 -14.76 -9.52 28.47
C ASP A 590 -14.99 -8.81 29.82
N GLY A 591 -13.94 -8.23 30.43
CA GLY A 591 -14.01 -7.34 31.58
C GLY A 591 -14.04 -5.84 31.24
N LEU A 592 -14.03 -5.45 29.96
CA LEU A 592 -13.77 -4.07 29.51
C LEU A 592 -14.96 -3.55 28.68
N ALA A 593 -15.67 -2.54 29.17
CA ALA A 593 -16.78 -1.93 28.45
C ALA A 593 -16.28 -1.23 27.16
N GLY A 594 -16.59 -1.79 25.98
CA GLY A 594 -16.18 -1.20 24.70
C GLY A 594 -16.55 -1.92 23.40
N SER A 595 -16.99 -3.18 23.40
CA SER A 595 -17.49 -3.87 22.19
C SER A 595 -18.51 -4.96 22.56
N GLY A 596 -19.81 -4.74 22.32
CA GLY A 596 -20.89 -5.66 22.72
C GLY A 596 -21.15 -6.85 21.77
N PRO A 597 -22.19 -7.69 21.97
CA PRO A 597 -23.08 -7.82 23.13
C PRO A 597 -23.01 -9.20 23.85
N THR A 598 -23.17 -9.13 25.18
CA THR A 598 -23.81 -10.12 26.10
C THR A 598 -23.25 -11.55 26.19
N ALA A 599 -22.58 -11.87 27.30
CA ALA A 599 -23.15 -12.52 28.51
C ALA A 599 -22.20 -13.52 29.20
N ALA A 600 -22.14 -13.38 30.53
CA ALA A 600 -21.76 -14.35 31.57
C ALA A 600 -20.30 -14.83 31.62
N GLY A 601 -19.65 -14.45 32.73
CA GLY A 601 -18.29 -14.84 33.05
C GLY A 601 -18.07 -16.35 33.07
N ALA A 602 -17.00 -16.77 32.40
CA ALA A 602 -16.36 -18.05 32.61
C ALA A 602 -14.91 -17.78 33.03
N VAL A 603 -14.59 -18.17 34.26
CA VAL A 603 -13.24 -18.12 34.82
C VAL A 603 -12.32 -18.99 33.96
N LEU A 604 -11.14 -18.48 33.59
CA LEU A 604 -10.07 -19.31 33.02
C LEU A 604 -9.74 -20.39 34.05
N THR A 605 -10.11 -21.65 33.76
CA THR A 605 -9.94 -22.73 34.72
C THR A 605 -8.52 -23.28 34.70
N THR A 606 -7.98 -23.58 35.88
CA THR A 606 -6.73 -24.30 36.07
C THR A 606 -6.92 -25.77 35.68
N ALA A 607 -6.06 -26.33 34.83
CA ALA A 607 -5.93 -27.78 34.72
C ALA A 607 -4.97 -28.29 35.81
N SER A 608 -5.33 -29.42 36.42
CA SER A 608 -4.68 -30.05 37.56
C SER A 608 -3.20 -30.39 37.32
N THR A 609 -2.39 -29.97 38.28
CA THR A 609 -1.03 -30.39 38.67
C THR A 609 -0.34 -31.49 37.87
N GLY A 610 0.80 -31.12 37.27
CA GLY A 610 1.97 -31.98 37.05
C GLY A 610 3.23 -31.14 37.22
N GLU A 611 4.05 -31.42 38.23
CA GLU A 611 5.29 -30.70 38.55
C GLU A 611 6.37 -30.86 37.47
N VAL A 612 7.05 -29.77 37.06
CA VAL A 612 8.50 -29.75 36.72
C VAL A 612 9.08 -28.34 36.98
N GLN A 613 10.35 -28.34 37.42
CA GLN A 613 11.19 -27.28 37.99
C GLN A 613 11.47 -26.02 37.14
N MET A 614 11.83 -24.94 37.85
CA MET A 614 12.33 -23.67 37.33
C MET A 614 13.71 -23.76 36.64
N SER A 615 13.91 -23.00 35.57
CA SER A 615 15.21 -22.39 35.25
C SER A 615 15.04 -21.05 34.50
N ALA A 616 16.14 -20.31 34.39
CA ALA A 616 16.25 -18.85 34.32
C ALA A 616 15.76 -18.16 33.02
N ALA A 617 15.43 -16.88 33.20
CA ALA A 617 15.27 -15.78 32.24
C ALA A 617 15.63 -16.07 30.77
N ALA A 618 14.60 -16.16 29.93
CA ALA A 618 14.64 -15.87 28.50
C ALA A 618 13.26 -15.36 28.08
N ARG A 619 13.20 -14.45 27.10
CA ARG A 619 11.94 -14.07 26.45
C ARG A 619 11.21 -15.36 26.05
N VAL A 620 10.05 -15.62 26.66
CA VAL A 620 9.25 -16.79 26.34
C VAL A 620 8.65 -16.55 24.96
N ALA A 621 9.31 -17.09 23.93
CA ALA A 621 8.71 -17.23 22.62
C ALA A 621 7.53 -18.20 22.75
N ALA A 622 6.35 -17.74 22.33
CA ALA A 622 5.25 -18.65 22.00
C ALA A 622 5.72 -19.61 20.88
N PRO A 623 5.03 -20.75 20.65
CA PRO A 623 5.42 -21.64 19.57
C PRO A 623 5.40 -20.85 18.25
N PRO A 624 6.25 -21.18 17.27
CA PRO A 624 6.15 -20.56 15.97
C PRO A 624 4.72 -20.77 15.46
N GLU A 625 4.03 -19.66 15.19
CA GLU A 625 2.85 -19.71 14.33
C GLU A 625 3.23 -20.45 13.03
N PRO A 626 2.31 -21.15 12.34
CA PRO A 626 2.60 -21.72 11.02
C PRO A 626 3.30 -20.65 10.15
N PRO A 627 4.16 -21.06 9.20
CA PRO A 627 5.18 -20.22 8.55
C PRO A 627 4.63 -19.13 7.62
N PHE A 628 3.38 -18.72 7.79
CA PHE A 628 2.77 -17.62 7.08
C PHE A 628 3.15 -16.31 7.77
N ASP A 629 4.23 -15.69 7.29
CA ASP A 629 4.46 -14.28 7.56
C ASP A 629 3.43 -13.47 6.74
N PRO A 630 2.45 -12.81 7.37
CA PRO A 630 1.37 -12.14 6.64
C PRO A 630 1.86 -10.91 5.87
N LEU A 631 3.09 -10.47 6.09
CA LEU A 631 3.75 -9.41 5.31
C LEU A 631 4.55 -9.95 4.14
N LEU A 632 4.65 -11.28 3.99
CA LEU A 632 5.08 -11.92 2.76
C LEU A 632 3.83 -12.30 1.96
N PRO A 633 3.64 -11.76 0.75
CA PRO A 633 2.59 -12.27 -0.12
C PRO A 633 2.87 -13.75 -0.43
N PRO A 634 1.85 -14.56 -0.75
CA PRO A 634 2.05 -15.94 -1.20
C PRO A 634 3.12 -16.03 -2.29
N LEU A 635 3.90 -17.10 -2.26
CA LEU A 635 4.99 -17.31 -3.21
C LEU A 635 4.40 -17.59 -4.59
N LEU A 636 4.57 -16.62 -5.51
CA LEU A 636 4.07 -16.61 -6.90
C LEU A 636 2.56 -16.32 -7.04
N PRO A 637 2.19 -15.04 -7.27
CA PRO A 637 0.86 -14.68 -7.74
C PRO A 637 0.56 -15.40 -9.06
N GLY A 638 -0.66 -15.90 -9.22
CA GLY A 638 -1.19 -16.36 -10.51
C GLY A 638 -1.69 -17.81 -10.53
N GLN A 639 -1.07 -18.75 -9.79
CA GLN A 639 -1.63 -20.11 -9.68
C GLN A 639 -2.66 -20.25 -8.54
N GLN A 640 -2.60 -19.37 -7.54
CA GLN A 640 -3.49 -19.40 -6.36
C GLN A 640 -4.62 -18.36 -6.41
N GLU A 641 -4.59 -17.40 -7.36
CA GLU A 641 -5.52 -16.25 -7.35
C GLU A 641 -6.91 -16.56 -7.88
N LEU A 642 -7.04 -17.71 -8.53
CA LEU A 642 -8.32 -18.33 -8.71
C LEU A 642 -8.41 -19.34 -7.57
N GLY A 643 -9.29 -19.09 -6.60
CA GLY A 643 -9.86 -20.19 -5.82
C GLY A 643 -10.31 -21.30 -6.77
N PRO A 644 -10.43 -22.57 -6.31
CA PRO A 644 -10.57 -23.75 -7.16
C PRO A 644 -11.40 -23.43 -8.41
N VAL A 645 -10.71 -23.35 -9.55
CA VAL A 645 -11.36 -23.02 -10.81
C VAL A 645 -12.33 -24.16 -11.03
N ASP A 646 -13.63 -23.89 -11.00
CA ASP A 646 -14.64 -24.84 -11.43
C ASP A 646 -14.21 -25.33 -12.83
N GLY A 647 -13.69 -26.55 -12.89
CA GLY A 647 -13.60 -27.27 -14.14
C GLY A 647 -15.04 -27.52 -14.64
N PRO A 648 -15.22 -27.69 -15.96
CA PRO A 648 -16.53 -28.02 -16.52
C PRO A 648 -17.16 -29.26 -15.88
#